data_AF-A0A2T6D556-F1
#
_entry.id   AF-A0A2T6D556-F1
#
_cell.length_a   1.000
_cell.length_b   1.000
_cell.length_c   1.000
_cell.angle_alpha   90.00
_cell.angle_beta   90.00
_cell.angle_gamma   90.00
#
_symmetry.space_group_name_H-M   'P 1'
#
loop_
_entity.id
_entity.type
_entity.pdbx_description
1 polymer ?
#
loop_
_entity_poly.entity_id
_entity_poly.type
_entity_poly.pdbx_seq_one_letter_code
_entity_poly.pdbx_strand_id
1 'polypeptide(L)'
;MTPLPPFLIDNITAVRAKIRNFEGNWKRRWEHFLSLARAEKRSVRWYGPGTAGDMPLHAAFALLIDGPQWADAARRDVMWMLDNYEATLQVGAQDLDTWIYAATMVRRAIACDWLWDSGVFSEEEKARLADHFITDSLKYPYVVLHHRVPPHANNQGLAQALNLVTIGYLFGVRRGNDPRARHLLEVGLPHMHQQTAYLPPDGYSGEGSTYIVAVADPLMALGTAVMEAITREDYLNLEFAPSANSALKVLELNARLVPPSGVLPAWDQHGFQLPKAGTTACYLAHRTGDPSYAYHYLFGEGWEFAGHFAWMADDHVWMLIWMPDPSQVAPPASGAKCYPRSWAVDRVGGALLNKMSTLHLFQMWDLASSRPIRAHMNPNALLLEAWGSLLTVDGNAVEDVYELNGDPRMQYLHQYFKEPRVLSWAAGSLGAHSCIVVDGAIEHTNSGGGFRNVPEEVVTGTLQRLESLDELQVLAADVAPFYANRFDIQSMVRSSALVDDRLWVILDSIAAETSHEFTWQLVLRWGASLTEYGARLTTAEHVVLDVISVDSARFSMHDVPGYPNTLEARCHWLQKSLRGHAVEFVTILVPQLARHEVADWTSGWRKRAILRGECADSIAVPSREEANGGEWRDGELCDCYFEAPTREKSSSGGQMWFCRSCEVPASAGGADRDYLLELPRTSGLYAWVDGIAVPIPEMSPYHGESTRLMAPFVDVTALVRGKSEVHVAIMFPQRGRVSGSVKLHIARNVAPPSVTRQGDRIDVTVGSHTHSIDLRKIRTSPKSDAAFATRGADPMSLAEEMLRKVLSPLAETEAPHWNGSAEQRGRACALAMHAPLSDVEQKLIATAMGDADWGVRLLAIFALGRHKSQRAVPILCEILREESVQKIKADDYPPKYRLKEAALVALGRIGDASAVPEICSVLAPEDFYGARRIAADILGLLGDPFALPTLKKWVNDSDWETACAARRSIDLLTPQAEMPEEVPVGASAS
;
A
#
# COMPACT_ATOMS: atom_id res chain seq x y z
N MET A 1 -29.27 34.54 -7.23
CA MET A 1 -29.15 33.25 -6.52
C MET A 1 -27.98 33.35 -5.56
N THR A 2 -28.07 32.73 -4.38
CA THR A 2 -26.95 32.64 -3.45
C THR A 2 -25.82 31.82 -4.09
N PRO A 3 -24.54 32.23 -3.99
CA PRO A 3 -23.43 31.46 -4.55
C PRO A 3 -23.43 30.04 -4.00
N LEU A 4 -23.23 29.04 -4.86
CA LEU A 4 -23.09 27.66 -4.40
C LEU A 4 -21.67 27.46 -3.84
N PRO A 5 -21.49 26.62 -2.81
CA PRO A 5 -20.15 26.24 -2.38
C PRO A 5 -19.39 25.56 -3.53
N PRO A 6 -18.05 25.63 -3.61
CA PRO A 6 -17.29 24.91 -4.63
C PRO A 6 -17.60 23.40 -4.57
N PHE A 7 -17.94 22.78 -5.69
CA PHE A 7 -18.27 21.35 -5.73
C PHE A 7 -17.11 20.48 -5.20
N LEU A 8 -17.44 19.46 -4.39
CA LEU A 8 -16.49 18.58 -3.66
C LEU A 8 -15.61 19.24 -2.59
N ILE A 9 -15.91 20.49 -2.19
CA ILE A 9 -15.23 21.14 -1.06
C ILE A 9 -16.28 21.53 -0.02
N ASP A 10 -16.48 20.67 0.98
CA ASP A 10 -17.52 20.86 2.00
C ASP A 10 -17.28 22.08 2.89
N ASN A 11 -16.00 22.38 3.20
CA ASN A 11 -15.63 23.51 4.05
C ASN A 11 -14.38 24.24 3.54
N ILE A 12 -14.57 25.15 2.58
CA ILE A 12 -13.50 25.97 2.02
C ILE A 12 -12.78 26.82 3.09
N THR A 13 -13.49 27.23 4.16
CA THR A 13 -12.90 28.01 5.24
C THR A 13 -11.88 27.20 6.03
N ALA A 14 -12.15 25.92 6.28
CA ALA A 14 -11.22 25.01 6.94
C ALA A 14 -9.98 24.75 6.06
N VAL A 15 -10.17 24.53 4.75
CA VAL A 15 -9.04 24.35 3.81
C VAL A 15 -8.15 25.61 3.79
N ARG A 16 -8.74 26.81 3.74
CA ARG A 16 -8.00 28.08 3.84
C ARG A 16 -7.28 28.25 5.17
N ALA A 17 -7.88 27.84 6.29
CA ALA A 17 -7.23 27.90 7.59
C ALA A 17 -6.02 26.96 7.65
N LYS A 18 -6.18 25.70 7.23
CA LYS A 18 -5.12 24.69 7.14
C LYS A 18 -3.92 25.22 6.35
N ILE A 19 -4.15 25.70 5.12
CA ILE A 19 -3.06 26.19 4.25
C ILE A 19 -2.38 27.44 4.81
N ARG A 20 -3.12 28.36 5.45
CA ARG A 20 -2.54 29.55 6.09
C ARG A 20 -1.64 29.23 7.27
N ASN A 21 -1.85 28.09 7.93
CA ASN A 21 -1.07 27.63 9.07
C ASN A 21 0.15 26.79 8.65
N PHE A 22 0.42 26.61 7.36
CA PHE A 22 1.59 25.88 6.91
C PHE A 22 2.89 26.59 7.32
N GLU A 23 3.79 25.81 7.92
CA GLU A 23 5.13 26.21 8.34
C GLU A 23 6.18 25.29 7.70
N GLY A 24 7.47 25.64 7.83
CA GLY A 24 8.58 24.81 7.37
C GLY A 24 8.46 24.36 5.91
N ASN A 25 8.51 23.04 5.68
CA ASN A 25 8.44 22.45 4.34
C ASN A 25 7.06 22.62 3.70
N TRP A 26 5.98 22.57 4.47
CA TRP A 26 4.63 22.73 3.94
C TRP A 26 4.38 24.13 3.39
N LYS A 27 4.97 25.14 4.02
CA LYS A 27 4.93 26.51 3.49
C LYS A 27 5.63 26.60 2.13
N ARG A 28 6.82 25.99 2.01
CA ARG A 28 7.58 25.94 0.75
C ARG A 28 6.84 25.17 -0.34
N ARG A 29 6.29 24.00 -0.02
CA ARG A 29 5.44 23.20 -0.94
C ARG A 29 4.25 24.00 -1.46
N TRP A 30 3.61 24.81 -0.61
CA TRP A 30 2.53 25.70 -1.02
C TRP A 30 3.01 26.84 -1.93
N GLU A 31 4.11 27.50 -1.61
CA GLU A 31 4.73 28.52 -2.47
C GLU A 31 5.12 27.94 -3.85
N HIS A 32 5.64 26.71 -3.87
CA HIS A 32 5.92 25.97 -5.10
C HIS A 32 4.65 25.68 -5.89
N PHE A 33 3.61 25.17 -5.25
CA PHE A 33 2.31 24.94 -5.86
C PHE A 33 1.77 26.22 -6.52
N LEU A 34 1.84 27.36 -5.83
CA LEU A 34 1.46 28.66 -6.40
C LEU A 34 2.35 29.03 -7.59
N SER A 35 3.66 28.75 -7.54
CA SER A 35 4.56 28.99 -8.67
C SER A 35 4.16 28.18 -9.92
N LEU A 36 3.77 26.92 -9.73
CA LEU A 36 3.24 26.04 -10.78
C LEU A 36 1.91 26.61 -11.31
N ALA A 37 1.05 27.10 -10.42
CA ALA A 37 -0.20 27.80 -10.71
C ALA A 37 -0.02 29.17 -11.42
N ARG A 38 1.21 29.69 -11.60
CA ARG A 38 1.51 30.86 -12.49
C ARG A 38 2.11 30.53 -13.87
N ALA A 39 2.71 29.35 -14.05
CA ALA A 39 3.34 28.97 -15.31
C ALA A 39 2.40 29.02 -16.53
N GLU A 40 2.69 29.87 -17.52
CA GLU A 40 1.86 30.10 -18.73
C GLU A 40 1.76 28.93 -19.73
N LYS A 41 2.51 27.83 -19.54
CA LYS A 41 2.60 26.71 -20.51
C LYS A 41 1.81 25.46 -20.05
N ARG A 42 0.63 25.63 -19.45
CA ARG A 42 -0.12 24.50 -18.83
C ARG A 42 -0.91 23.65 -19.80
N SER A 43 -1.57 24.30 -20.73
CA SER A 43 -2.52 23.62 -21.60
C SER A 43 -1.75 22.93 -22.73
N VAL A 44 -1.24 21.74 -22.45
CA VAL A 44 -0.60 20.88 -23.45
C VAL A 44 -1.65 20.52 -24.51
N ARG A 45 -1.21 20.22 -25.74
CA ARG A 45 -2.07 19.62 -26.77
C ARG A 45 -2.83 18.45 -26.15
N TRP A 46 -4.14 18.49 -26.27
CA TRP A 46 -5.17 17.61 -25.67
C TRP A 46 -4.99 16.10 -25.89
N TYR A 47 -3.96 15.67 -26.63
CA TYR A 47 -3.72 14.28 -26.98
C TYR A 47 -2.23 14.04 -27.20
N GLY A 48 -1.67 13.09 -26.45
CA GLY A 48 -0.35 12.51 -26.68
C GLY A 48 0.21 11.82 -25.43
N PRO A 49 0.96 10.71 -25.57
CA PRO A 49 1.78 10.21 -24.46
C PRO A 49 2.74 11.35 -24.05
N GLY A 50 2.56 11.90 -22.84
CA GLY A 50 3.29 13.08 -22.38
C GLY A 50 2.47 14.24 -21.79
N THR A 51 1.21 14.03 -21.39
CA THR A 51 0.39 15.02 -20.65
C THR A 51 0.84 15.26 -19.20
N ALA A 52 1.98 14.70 -18.78
CA ALA A 52 2.53 14.74 -17.42
C ALA A 52 2.81 16.16 -16.84
N GLY A 53 2.45 17.22 -17.55
CA GLY A 53 2.53 18.61 -17.09
C GLY A 53 1.21 19.40 -17.14
N ASP A 54 0.09 18.82 -17.58
CA ASP A 54 -1.21 19.52 -17.55
C ASP A 54 -1.79 19.51 -16.13
N MET A 55 -2.31 20.67 -15.73
CA MET A 55 -2.64 21.04 -14.34
C MET A 55 -3.98 21.81 -14.27
N PRO A 56 -5.10 21.21 -14.70
CA PRO A 56 -6.34 21.95 -14.97
C PRO A 56 -6.99 22.59 -13.73
N LEU A 57 -6.71 22.08 -12.53
CA LEU A 57 -7.29 22.59 -11.29
C LEU A 57 -6.45 23.67 -10.58
N HIS A 58 -5.16 23.84 -10.91
CA HIS A 58 -4.22 24.59 -10.09
C HIS A 58 -4.58 26.07 -9.92
N ALA A 59 -4.81 26.80 -11.01
CA ALA A 59 -5.15 28.23 -10.93
C ALA A 59 -6.55 28.46 -10.34
N ALA A 60 -7.52 27.58 -10.65
CA ALA A 60 -8.84 27.65 -10.06
C ALA A 60 -8.78 27.43 -8.53
N PHE A 61 -8.00 26.45 -8.07
CA PHE A 61 -7.77 26.22 -6.64
C PHE A 61 -7.02 27.39 -5.98
N ALA A 62 -5.99 27.92 -6.63
CA ALA A 62 -5.27 29.09 -6.13
C ALA A 62 -6.19 30.31 -5.98
N LEU A 63 -7.14 30.52 -6.90
CA LEU A 63 -8.16 31.56 -6.75
C LEU A 63 -9.04 31.32 -5.52
N LEU A 64 -9.48 30.07 -5.31
CA LEU A 64 -10.31 29.73 -4.15
C LEU A 64 -9.57 29.95 -2.83
N ILE A 65 -8.27 29.69 -2.77
CA ILE A 65 -7.51 29.73 -1.52
C ILE A 65 -6.84 31.10 -1.27
N ASP A 66 -6.12 31.62 -2.27
CA ASP A 66 -5.21 32.76 -2.15
C ASP A 66 -5.83 34.08 -2.67
N GLY A 67 -6.83 34.01 -3.55
CA GLY A 67 -7.69 35.16 -3.88
C GLY A 67 -7.72 35.62 -5.35
N PRO A 68 -8.26 36.82 -5.62
CA PRO A 68 -8.66 37.27 -6.96
C PRO A 68 -7.50 37.50 -7.95
N GLN A 69 -6.25 37.62 -7.48
CA GLN A 69 -5.06 37.72 -8.33
C GLN A 69 -4.88 36.54 -9.29
N TRP A 70 -5.55 35.42 -9.03
CA TRP A 70 -5.54 34.23 -9.87
C TRP A 70 -6.64 34.18 -10.93
N ALA A 71 -7.55 35.17 -10.96
CA ALA A 71 -8.73 35.19 -11.84
C ALA A 71 -8.37 35.05 -13.31
N ASP A 72 -7.42 35.85 -13.79
CA ASP A 72 -6.99 35.82 -15.20
C ASP A 72 -6.35 34.48 -15.56
N ALA A 73 -5.53 33.92 -14.67
CA ALA A 73 -4.88 32.62 -14.90
C ALA A 73 -5.92 31.50 -14.94
N ALA A 74 -6.84 31.46 -13.98
CA ALA A 74 -7.89 30.45 -13.87
C ALA A 74 -8.86 30.51 -15.06
N ARG A 75 -9.28 31.72 -15.46
CA ARG A 75 -10.12 31.95 -16.65
C ARG A 75 -9.42 31.45 -17.91
N ARG A 76 -8.15 31.83 -18.12
CA ARG A 76 -7.37 31.41 -19.30
C ARG A 76 -7.24 29.89 -19.38
N ASP A 77 -6.97 29.21 -18.28
CA ASP A 77 -6.80 27.75 -18.26
C ASP A 77 -8.07 27.01 -18.70
N VAL A 78 -9.26 27.47 -18.30
CA VAL A 78 -10.55 26.90 -18.71
C VAL A 78 -10.90 27.28 -20.14
N MET A 79 -10.77 28.57 -20.52
CA MET A 79 -11.15 29.05 -21.85
C MET A 79 -10.23 28.55 -22.96
N TRP A 80 -8.94 28.33 -22.67
CA TRP A 80 -7.98 27.81 -23.65
C TRP A 80 -8.48 26.52 -24.29
N MET A 81 -9.12 25.64 -23.52
CA MET A 81 -9.68 24.39 -24.01
C MET A 81 -10.71 24.64 -25.11
N LEU A 82 -11.66 25.54 -24.87
CA LEU A 82 -12.67 25.89 -25.85
C LEU A 82 -12.07 26.55 -27.09
N ASP A 83 -11.07 27.40 -26.91
CA ASP A 83 -10.47 28.18 -27.99
C ASP A 83 -9.57 27.33 -28.90
N ASN A 84 -9.12 26.16 -28.42
CA ASN A 84 -8.20 25.28 -29.16
C ASN A 84 -8.81 23.92 -29.52
N TYR A 85 -10.10 23.71 -29.26
CA TYR A 85 -10.78 22.41 -29.40
C TYR A 85 -10.64 21.75 -30.80
N GLU A 86 -10.74 22.51 -31.89
CA GLU A 86 -10.60 21.93 -33.24
C GLU A 86 -9.16 21.45 -33.52
N ALA A 87 -8.16 22.19 -33.04
CA ALA A 87 -6.75 21.79 -33.17
C ALA A 87 -6.46 20.51 -32.37
N THR A 88 -7.27 20.23 -31.37
CA THR A 88 -7.10 19.09 -30.49
C THR A 88 -7.78 17.81 -30.99
N LEU A 89 -8.81 17.95 -31.84
CA LEU A 89 -9.45 16.84 -32.57
C LEU A 89 -8.55 16.18 -33.63
N GLN A 90 -7.61 16.93 -34.21
CA GLN A 90 -6.76 16.46 -35.33
C GLN A 90 -5.69 15.42 -34.94
N VAL A 91 -5.58 15.06 -33.67
CA VAL A 91 -4.51 14.16 -33.15
C VAL A 91 -4.88 12.67 -33.24
N GLY A 92 -6.10 12.33 -33.67
CA GLY A 92 -6.42 10.99 -34.21
C GLY A 92 -6.56 9.80 -33.23
N ALA A 93 -6.34 9.98 -31.92
CA ALA A 93 -6.40 8.88 -30.94
C ALA A 93 -7.71 8.82 -30.11
N GLN A 94 -8.67 9.73 -30.37
CA GLN A 94 -9.90 9.86 -29.58
C GLN A 94 -10.87 8.71 -29.74
N ASP A 95 -10.66 7.88 -30.75
CA ASP A 95 -11.45 6.68 -30.98
C ASP A 95 -10.92 5.45 -30.22
N LEU A 96 -9.70 5.49 -29.67
CA LEU A 96 -9.02 4.31 -29.13
C LEU A 96 -8.70 4.41 -27.63
N ASP A 97 -8.28 5.58 -27.11
CA ASP A 97 -7.85 5.77 -25.70
C ASP A 97 -8.61 6.90 -24.98
N THR A 98 -9.92 6.75 -24.83
CA THR A 98 -10.82 7.83 -24.35
C THR A 98 -10.80 8.09 -22.84
N TRP A 99 -10.13 7.28 -22.02
CA TRP A 99 -10.10 7.43 -20.57
C TRP A 99 -9.26 8.61 -20.06
N ILE A 100 -8.06 8.81 -20.60
CA ILE A 100 -7.18 9.97 -20.26
C ILE A 100 -7.95 11.26 -20.51
N TYR A 101 -8.70 11.24 -21.61
CA TYR A 101 -9.56 12.31 -22.04
C TYR A 101 -10.73 12.56 -21.06
N ALA A 102 -11.55 11.54 -20.81
CA ALA A 102 -12.75 11.64 -19.97
C ALA A 102 -12.43 12.13 -18.55
N ALA A 103 -11.36 11.59 -17.94
CA ALA A 103 -10.88 11.99 -16.62
C ALA A 103 -10.44 13.45 -16.58
N THR A 104 -9.77 13.94 -17.63
CA THR A 104 -9.35 15.35 -17.72
C THR A 104 -10.55 16.29 -17.85
N MET A 105 -11.57 15.88 -18.59
CA MET A 105 -12.79 16.67 -18.76
C MET A 105 -13.58 16.83 -17.46
N VAL A 106 -13.66 15.78 -16.63
CA VAL A 106 -14.23 15.84 -15.28
C VAL A 106 -13.59 16.96 -14.47
N ARG A 107 -12.26 16.99 -14.41
CA ARG A 107 -11.49 17.97 -13.61
C ARG A 107 -11.67 19.40 -14.12
N ARG A 108 -11.70 19.59 -15.44
CA ARG A 108 -11.98 20.92 -16.04
C ARG A 108 -13.42 21.38 -15.78
N ALA A 109 -14.38 20.48 -15.79
CA ALA A 109 -15.77 20.80 -15.43
C ALA A 109 -15.89 21.21 -13.95
N ILE A 110 -15.15 20.54 -13.06
CA ILE A 110 -15.05 20.92 -11.64
C ILE A 110 -14.38 22.30 -11.48
N ALA A 111 -13.27 22.57 -12.18
CA ALA A 111 -12.65 23.90 -12.21
C ALA A 111 -13.65 24.98 -12.67
N CYS A 112 -14.45 24.67 -13.69
CA CYS A 112 -15.49 25.54 -14.22
C CYS A 112 -16.57 25.83 -13.15
N ASP A 113 -17.03 24.81 -12.42
CA ASP A 113 -17.97 24.98 -11.28
C ASP A 113 -17.39 25.91 -10.20
N TRP A 114 -16.11 25.73 -9.83
CA TRP A 114 -15.44 26.55 -8.81
C TRP A 114 -15.36 28.03 -9.20
N LEU A 115 -15.24 28.30 -10.50
CA LEU A 115 -15.14 29.65 -11.05
C LEU A 115 -16.50 30.26 -11.42
N TRP A 116 -17.58 29.48 -11.42
CA TRP A 116 -18.87 29.86 -11.99
C TRP A 116 -19.45 31.17 -11.43
N ASP A 117 -19.35 31.36 -10.11
CA ASP A 117 -19.88 32.52 -9.38
C ASP A 117 -18.81 33.59 -9.08
N SER A 118 -17.57 33.38 -9.54
CA SER A 118 -16.44 34.29 -9.26
C SER A 118 -16.45 35.58 -10.10
N GLY A 119 -17.31 35.64 -11.12
CA GLY A 119 -17.40 36.76 -12.06
C GLY A 119 -16.37 36.73 -13.19
N VAL A 120 -15.56 35.68 -13.30
CA VAL A 120 -14.53 35.56 -14.36
C VAL A 120 -15.09 35.19 -15.74
N PHE A 121 -16.29 34.62 -15.79
CA PHE A 121 -16.95 34.25 -17.05
C PHE A 121 -18.19 35.11 -17.27
N SER A 122 -18.39 35.55 -18.52
CA SER A 122 -19.68 36.13 -18.94
C SER A 122 -20.76 35.05 -19.00
N GLU A 123 -22.04 35.45 -19.02
CA GLU A 123 -23.15 34.49 -19.16
C GLU A 123 -23.11 33.76 -20.52
N GLU A 124 -22.63 34.42 -21.58
CA GLU A 124 -22.42 33.81 -22.89
C GLU A 124 -21.31 32.74 -22.85
N GLU A 125 -20.21 33.02 -22.13
CA GLU A 125 -19.13 32.07 -21.94
C GLU A 125 -19.58 30.87 -21.10
N LYS A 126 -20.37 31.09 -20.05
CA LYS A 126 -20.97 30.01 -19.24
C LYS A 126 -21.85 29.10 -20.09
N ALA A 127 -22.70 29.67 -20.94
CA ALA A 127 -23.56 28.90 -21.85
C ALA A 127 -22.72 28.08 -22.85
N ARG A 128 -21.70 28.69 -23.45
CA ARG A 128 -20.77 28.02 -24.38
C ARG A 128 -19.98 26.91 -23.70
N LEU A 129 -19.50 27.12 -22.47
CA LEU A 129 -18.81 26.10 -21.66
C LEU A 129 -19.73 24.91 -21.40
N ALA A 130 -20.94 25.15 -20.89
CA ALA A 130 -21.91 24.09 -20.60
C ALA A 130 -22.23 23.27 -21.87
N ASP A 131 -22.58 23.94 -22.98
CA ASP A 131 -22.90 23.27 -24.24
C ASP A 131 -21.74 22.41 -24.75
N HIS A 132 -20.51 22.90 -24.59
CA HIS A 132 -19.31 22.18 -24.99
C HIS A 132 -19.09 20.90 -24.18
N PHE A 133 -19.06 20.99 -22.84
CA PHE A 133 -18.86 19.81 -21.98
C PHE A 133 -19.94 18.74 -22.25
N ILE A 134 -21.19 19.15 -22.43
CA ILE A 134 -22.31 18.25 -22.71
C ILE A 134 -22.16 17.58 -24.07
N THR A 135 -21.97 18.37 -25.13
CA THR A 135 -21.89 17.88 -26.51
C THR A 135 -20.72 16.93 -26.69
N ASP A 136 -19.58 17.25 -26.09
CA ASP A 136 -18.41 16.40 -26.16
C ASP A 136 -18.61 15.07 -25.41
N SER A 137 -19.19 15.11 -24.21
CA SER A 137 -19.49 13.90 -23.43
C SER A 137 -20.42 12.94 -24.15
N LEU A 138 -21.40 13.48 -24.90
CA LEU A 138 -22.29 12.70 -25.77
C LEU A 138 -21.56 12.07 -26.96
N LYS A 139 -20.51 12.73 -27.47
CA LYS A 139 -19.79 12.28 -28.66
C LYS A 139 -18.78 11.17 -28.37
N TYR A 140 -18.10 11.24 -27.21
CA TYR A 140 -17.01 10.32 -26.90
C TYR A 140 -17.34 9.40 -25.70
N PRO A 141 -17.37 9.85 -24.43
CA PRO A 141 -17.69 8.98 -23.29
C PRO A 141 -18.95 8.17 -23.43
N TYR A 142 -20.05 8.81 -23.82
CA TYR A 142 -21.34 8.17 -23.97
C TYR A 142 -21.32 7.04 -25.01
N VAL A 143 -20.75 7.31 -26.20
CA VAL A 143 -20.64 6.33 -27.29
C VAL A 143 -19.74 5.15 -26.90
N VAL A 144 -18.62 5.43 -26.23
CA VAL A 144 -17.66 4.40 -25.80
C VAL A 144 -18.29 3.47 -24.77
N LEU A 145 -18.96 4.03 -23.77
CA LEU A 145 -19.59 3.27 -22.69
C LEU A 145 -20.72 2.36 -23.22
N HIS A 146 -21.43 2.79 -24.27
CA HIS A 146 -22.52 2.02 -24.87
C HIS A 146 -22.09 0.98 -25.92
N HIS A 147 -20.94 1.16 -26.58
CA HIS A 147 -20.61 0.35 -27.77
C HIS A 147 -19.24 -0.32 -27.75
N ARG A 148 -18.29 0.13 -26.92
CA ARG A 148 -16.87 -0.27 -27.01
C ARG A 148 -16.32 -0.91 -25.73
N VAL A 149 -16.85 -0.58 -24.56
CA VAL A 149 -16.37 -1.13 -23.28
C VAL A 149 -17.30 -2.27 -22.85
N PRO A 150 -16.82 -3.52 -22.75
CA PRO A 150 -17.61 -4.60 -22.16
C PRO A 150 -17.98 -4.23 -20.72
N PRO A 151 -19.07 -4.76 -20.15
CA PRO A 151 -19.61 -4.38 -18.83
C PRO A 151 -18.73 -4.72 -17.62
N HIS A 152 -17.44 -4.98 -17.80
CA HIS A 152 -16.47 -5.25 -16.75
C HIS A 152 -15.84 -3.95 -16.23
N ALA A 153 -15.50 -3.93 -14.94
CA ALA A 153 -14.85 -2.80 -14.30
C ALA A 153 -13.37 -2.70 -14.73
N ASN A 154 -12.98 -1.55 -15.27
CA ASN A 154 -11.59 -1.24 -15.62
C ASN A 154 -11.38 0.28 -15.62
N ASN A 155 -10.13 0.72 -15.78
CA ASN A 155 -9.80 2.14 -15.82
C ASN A 155 -10.57 2.95 -16.89
N GLN A 156 -10.96 2.33 -18.01
CA GLN A 156 -11.70 2.99 -19.10
C GLN A 156 -13.16 3.22 -18.73
N GLY A 157 -13.87 2.17 -18.31
CA GLY A 157 -15.27 2.24 -17.90
C GLY A 157 -15.47 3.24 -16.78
N LEU A 158 -14.57 3.25 -15.80
CA LEU A 158 -14.59 4.19 -14.67
C LEU A 158 -14.40 5.64 -15.09
N ALA A 159 -13.43 5.93 -15.96
CA ALA A 159 -13.23 7.29 -16.46
C ALA A 159 -14.45 7.80 -17.26
N GLN A 160 -15.05 6.95 -18.11
CA GLN A 160 -16.23 7.34 -18.88
C GLN A 160 -17.46 7.55 -17.99
N ALA A 161 -17.74 6.62 -17.09
CA ALA A 161 -18.90 6.72 -16.19
C ALA A 161 -18.78 7.97 -15.28
N LEU A 162 -17.58 8.24 -14.76
CA LEU A 162 -17.32 9.42 -13.93
C LEU A 162 -17.55 10.71 -14.71
N ASN A 163 -17.16 10.73 -15.98
CA ASN A 163 -17.41 11.85 -16.88
C ASN A 163 -18.91 12.14 -17.05
N LEU A 164 -19.69 11.12 -17.43
CA LEU A 164 -21.13 11.26 -17.63
C LEU A 164 -21.84 11.75 -16.37
N VAL A 165 -21.53 11.16 -15.21
CA VAL A 165 -22.14 11.55 -13.92
C VAL A 165 -21.77 12.98 -13.55
N THR A 166 -20.47 13.33 -13.60
CA THR A 166 -20.01 14.65 -13.15
C THR A 166 -20.58 15.76 -14.04
N ILE A 167 -20.42 15.64 -15.36
CA ILE A 167 -20.88 16.66 -16.31
C ILE A 167 -22.40 16.74 -16.33
N GLY A 168 -23.08 15.59 -16.29
CA GLY A 168 -24.53 15.52 -16.24
C GLY A 168 -25.10 16.20 -14.99
N TYR A 169 -24.51 15.95 -13.82
CA TYR A 169 -24.94 16.61 -12.57
C TYR A 169 -24.65 18.11 -12.58
N LEU A 170 -23.43 18.52 -12.97
CA LEU A 170 -23.02 19.92 -12.94
C LEU A 170 -23.93 20.79 -13.81
N PHE A 171 -24.21 20.38 -15.06
CA PHE A 171 -24.97 21.23 -15.99
C PHE A 171 -26.46 20.87 -16.14
N GLY A 172 -26.87 19.68 -15.70
CA GLY A 172 -28.27 19.23 -15.73
C GLY A 172 -29.05 19.47 -14.44
N VAL A 173 -28.35 19.63 -13.31
CA VAL A 173 -28.98 19.76 -11.98
C VAL A 173 -28.43 20.95 -11.19
N ARG A 174 -27.10 21.07 -11.08
CA ARG A 174 -26.47 22.01 -10.15
C ARG A 174 -26.42 23.44 -10.65
N ARG A 175 -25.83 23.67 -11.83
CA ARG A 175 -25.62 24.99 -12.45
C ARG A 175 -26.63 25.32 -13.54
N GLY A 176 -27.30 24.30 -14.06
CA GLY A 176 -28.25 24.42 -15.16
C GLY A 176 -29.34 23.37 -15.10
N ASN A 177 -30.12 23.31 -16.18
CA ASN A 177 -31.27 22.43 -16.35
C ASN A 177 -31.30 21.85 -17.78
N ASP A 178 -30.13 21.59 -18.37
CA ASP A 178 -30.05 21.10 -19.75
C ASP A 178 -30.53 19.62 -19.80
N PRO A 179 -31.55 19.30 -20.63
CA PRO A 179 -32.09 17.95 -20.71
C PRO A 179 -31.07 16.93 -21.23
N ARG A 180 -30.13 17.34 -22.08
CA ARG A 180 -29.05 16.48 -22.58
C ARG A 180 -28.09 16.11 -21.44
N ALA A 181 -27.79 17.06 -20.56
CA ALA A 181 -26.96 16.81 -19.38
C ALA A 181 -27.66 15.86 -18.39
N ARG A 182 -28.97 16.01 -18.20
CA ARG A 182 -29.75 15.07 -17.37
C ARG A 182 -29.72 13.65 -17.94
N HIS A 183 -29.83 13.50 -19.25
CA HIS A 183 -29.65 12.21 -19.91
C HIS A 183 -28.28 11.59 -19.64
N LEU A 184 -27.20 12.39 -19.70
CA LEU A 184 -25.85 11.91 -19.32
C LEU A 184 -25.81 11.42 -17.88
N LEU A 185 -26.43 12.14 -16.94
CA LEU A 185 -26.49 11.75 -15.53
C LEU A 185 -27.28 10.45 -15.33
N GLU A 186 -28.47 10.35 -15.93
CA GLU A 186 -29.34 9.17 -15.86
C GLU A 186 -28.62 7.91 -16.37
N VAL A 187 -27.85 8.04 -17.44
CA VAL A 187 -27.07 6.94 -18.01
C VAL A 187 -25.82 6.65 -17.19
N GLY A 188 -25.11 7.69 -16.70
CA GLY A 188 -23.85 7.54 -15.99
C GLY A 188 -23.99 6.86 -14.62
N LEU A 189 -25.06 7.15 -13.87
CA LEU A 189 -25.24 6.67 -12.50
C LEU A 189 -25.19 5.13 -12.40
N PRO A 190 -25.99 4.35 -13.15
CA PRO A 190 -25.89 2.88 -13.13
C PRO A 190 -24.50 2.37 -13.50
N HIS A 191 -23.83 3.00 -14.47
CA HIS A 191 -22.50 2.58 -14.89
C HIS A 191 -21.45 2.82 -13.81
N MET A 192 -21.54 3.91 -13.03
CA MET A 192 -20.67 4.12 -11.88
C MET A 192 -20.82 3.01 -10.83
N HIS A 193 -22.05 2.56 -10.57
CA HIS A 193 -22.29 1.45 -9.63
C HIS A 193 -21.67 0.16 -10.17
N GLN A 194 -21.84 -0.10 -11.46
CA GLN A 194 -21.28 -1.27 -12.14
C GLN A 194 -19.75 -1.36 -12.02
N GLN A 195 -19.04 -0.22 -12.03
CA GLN A 195 -17.58 -0.22 -11.90
C GLN A 195 -17.09 -0.74 -10.54
N THR A 196 -17.90 -0.66 -9.49
CA THR A 196 -17.57 -1.28 -8.19
C THR A 196 -18.15 -2.69 -8.11
N ALA A 197 -19.40 -2.85 -8.56
CA ALA A 197 -20.16 -4.10 -8.52
C ALA A 197 -19.52 -5.26 -9.29
N TYR A 198 -18.88 -4.99 -10.42
CA TYR A 198 -18.34 -6.02 -11.31
C TYR A 198 -16.83 -6.21 -11.22
N LEU A 199 -16.16 -5.52 -10.29
CA LEU A 199 -14.83 -5.95 -9.88
C LEU A 199 -14.92 -7.36 -9.29
N PRO A 200 -13.86 -8.18 -9.41
CA PRO A 200 -13.76 -9.42 -8.65
C PRO A 200 -14.05 -9.17 -7.16
N PRO A 201 -14.60 -10.15 -6.40
CA PRO A 201 -14.99 -9.96 -4.99
C PRO A 201 -13.91 -9.40 -4.07
N ASP A 202 -12.66 -9.37 -4.49
CA ASP A 202 -11.51 -8.84 -3.75
C ASP A 202 -11.09 -7.42 -4.16
N GLY A 203 -11.83 -6.78 -5.07
CA GLY A 203 -11.65 -5.38 -5.48
C GLY A 203 -10.51 -5.12 -6.47
N TYR A 204 -9.72 -6.13 -6.83
CA TYR A 204 -8.57 -6.01 -7.73
C TYR A 204 -8.95 -6.21 -9.21
N SER A 205 -8.60 -5.28 -10.09
CA SER A 205 -9.00 -5.30 -11.51
C SER A 205 -8.10 -6.13 -12.44
N GLY A 206 -6.91 -6.59 -11.99
CA GLY A 206 -5.95 -7.28 -12.86
C GLY A 206 -5.13 -6.35 -13.75
N GLU A 207 -4.99 -5.08 -13.37
CA GLU A 207 -4.24 -4.08 -14.16
C GLU A 207 -2.82 -3.79 -13.63
N GLY A 208 -2.40 -4.46 -12.56
CA GLY A 208 -1.10 -4.26 -11.92
C GLY A 208 -1.00 -3.00 -11.06
N SER A 209 0.12 -2.87 -10.35
CA SER A 209 0.35 -1.78 -9.38
C SER A 209 0.34 -0.40 -10.04
N THR A 210 0.85 -0.29 -11.26
CA THR A 210 0.98 0.98 -12.00
C THR A 210 -0.38 1.62 -12.28
N TYR A 211 -1.31 0.86 -12.87
CA TYR A 211 -2.61 1.40 -13.28
C TYR A 211 -3.56 1.57 -12.10
N ILE A 212 -3.47 0.70 -11.09
CA ILE A 212 -4.26 0.82 -9.88
C ILE A 212 -3.93 2.12 -9.17
N VAL A 213 -2.65 2.35 -8.87
CA VAL A 213 -2.22 3.52 -8.11
C VAL A 213 -2.36 4.80 -8.93
N ALA A 214 -2.00 4.79 -10.23
CA ALA A 214 -1.99 6.01 -11.02
C ALA A 214 -3.35 6.35 -11.65
N VAL A 215 -4.26 5.39 -11.83
CA VAL A 215 -5.48 5.60 -12.63
C VAL A 215 -6.74 5.13 -11.91
N ALA A 216 -6.86 3.84 -11.62
CA ALA A 216 -8.11 3.26 -11.15
C ALA A 216 -8.49 3.79 -9.76
N ASP A 217 -7.56 3.79 -8.80
CA ASP A 217 -7.86 4.23 -7.43
C ASP A 217 -8.14 5.73 -7.32
N PRO A 218 -7.34 6.63 -7.93
CA PRO A 218 -7.67 8.05 -7.88
C PRO A 218 -9.02 8.36 -8.53
N LEU A 219 -9.36 7.69 -9.64
CA LEU A 219 -10.68 7.82 -10.27
C LEU A 219 -11.80 7.24 -9.39
N MET A 220 -11.55 6.14 -8.70
CA MET A 220 -12.51 5.53 -7.78
C MET A 220 -12.73 6.43 -6.57
N ALA A 221 -11.67 7.01 -5.98
CA ALA A 221 -11.77 7.97 -4.88
C ALA A 221 -12.54 9.22 -5.29
N LEU A 222 -12.19 9.84 -6.44
CA LEU A 222 -12.93 10.99 -6.96
C LEU A 222 -14.38 10.64 -7.33
N GLY A 223 -14.60 9.48 -7.94
CA GLY A 223 -15.93 9.00 -8.29
C GLY A 223 -16.80 8.74 -7.08
N THR A 224 -16.25 8.15 -6.03
CA THR A 224 -16.92 7.96 -4.74
C THR A 224 -17.31 9.32 -4.16
N ALA A 225 -16.38 10.28 -4.11
CA ALA A 225 -16.68 11.64 -3.65
C ALA A 225 -17.80 12.33 -4.46
N VAL A 226 -17.80 12.15 -5.79
CA VAL A 226 -18.87 12.66 -6.67
C VAL A 226 -20.21 12.01 -6.35
N MET A 227 -20.25 10.68 -6.21
CA MET A 227 -21.47 9.96 -5.86
C MET A 227 -22.02 10.42 -4.52
N GLU A 228 -21.19 10.53 -3.49
CA GLU A 228 -21.59 11.01 -2.15
C GLU A 228 -22.13 12.45 -2.18
N ALA A 229 -21.51 13.32 -2.99
CA ALA A 229 -21.99 14.68 -3.16
C ALA A 229 -23.36 14.76 -3.84
N ILE A 230 -23.67 13.82 -4.73
CA ILE A 230 -24.94 13.73 -5.47
C ILE A 230 -26.02 13.04 -4.65
N THR A 231 -25.74 11.85 -4.11
CA THR A 231 -26.71 10.97 -3.45
C THR A 231 -26.88 11.29 -1.97
N ARG A 232 -25.86 11.88 -1.32
CA ARG A 232 -25.78 12.06 0.15
C ARG A 232 -25.75 10.76 0.94
N GLU A 233 -25.41 9.65 0.28
CA GLU A 233 -25.23 8.34 0.89
C GLU A 233 -23.75 8.08 1.15
N ASP A 234 -23.43 7.14 2.06
CA ASP A 234 -22.06 6.72 2.34
C ASP A 234 -21.56 5.72 1.29
N TYR A 235 -21.24 6.24 0.11
CA TYR A 235 -20.82 5.46 -1.04
C TYR A 235 -19.49 4.73 -0.82
N LEU A 236 -18.65 5.23 0.09
CA LEU A 236 -17.42 4.57 0.47
C LEU A 236 -17.66 3.18 1.07
N ASN A 237 -18.66 3.05 1.94
CA ASN A 237 -18.99 1.80 2.64
C ASN A 237 -20.13 1.02 1.98
N LEU A 238 -20.82 1.59 1.00
CA LEU A 238 -21.92 0.93 0.31
C LEU A 238 -21.41 -0.27 -0.51
N GLU A 239 -21.94 -1.46 -0.23
CA GLU A 239 -21.62 -2.68 -0.95
C GLU A 239 -22.54 -2.88 -2.16
N PHE A 240 -21.95 -3.24 -3.30
CA PHE A 240 -22.68 -3.48 -4.54
C PHE A 240 -22.70 -4.97 -4.91
N ALA A 241 -23.89 -5.53 -5.10
CA ALA A 241 -24.06 -6.84 -5.71
C ALA A 241 -23.65 -6.81 -7.20
N PRO A 242 -23.08 -7.90 -7.77
CA PRO A 242 -22.98 -9.24 -7.19
C PRO A 242 -21.70 -9.52 -6.37
N SER A 243 -20.69 -8.66 -6.44
CA SER A 243 -19.39 -8.91 -5.78
C SER A 243 -19.35 -8.59 -4.29
N ALA A 244 -20.35 -7.85 -3.78
CA ALA A 244 -20.34 -7.25 -2.45
C ALA A 244 -19.10 -6.36 -2.20
N ASN A 245 -18.56 -5.75 -3.27
CA ASN A 245 -17.49 -4.77 -3.15
C ASN A 245 -18.04 -3.41 -2.72
N SER A 246 -17.26 -2.71 -1.90
CA SER A 246 -17.39 -1.29 -1.60
C SER A 246 -16.17 -0.53 -2.13
N ALA A 247 -16.29 0.79 -2.30
CA ALA A 247 -15.13 1.60 -2.70
C ALA A 247 -14.01 1.54 -1.65
N LEU A 248 -14.34 1.44 -0.35
CA LEU A 248 -13.33 1.26 0.70
C LEU A 248 -12.48 0.01 0.46
N LYS A 249 -13.12 -1.13 0.19
CA LYS A 249 -12.43 -2.41 -0.05
C LYS A 249 -11.47 -2.32 -1.23
N VAL A 250 -11.87 -1.63 -2.31
CA VAL A 250 -11.04 -1.41 -3.50
C VAL A 250 -9.84 -0.51 -3.17
N LEU A 251 -10.09 0.65 -2.55
CA LEU A 251 -9.08 1.67 -2.30
C LEU A 251 -8.06 1.26 -1.22
N GLU A 252 -8.45 0.44 -0.25
CA GLU A 252 -7.56 -0.02 0.83
C GLU A 252 -6.37 -0.85 0.33
N LEU A 253 -6.51 -1.53 -0.81
CA LEU A 253 -5.40 -2.31 -1.39
C LEU A 253 -4.19 -1.39 -1.65
N ASN A 254 -4.41 -0.17 -2.13
CA ASN A 254 -3.35 0.81 -2.40
C ASN A 254 -2.44 1.06 -1.20
N ALA A 255 -3.07 1.31 -0.04
CA ALA A 255 -2.37 1.59 1.21
C ALA A 255 -1.47 0.42 1.63
N ARG A 256 -1.82 -0.80 1.20
CA ARG A 256 -1.08 -2.04 1.51
C ARG A 256 0.02 -2.35 0.48
N LEU A 257 -0.04 -1.76 -0.71
CA LEU A 257 0.91 -2.03 -1.81
C LEU A 257 2.21 -1.24 -1.73
N VAL A 258 2.28 -0.14 -0.98
CA VAL A 258 3.51 0.66 -0.87
C VAL A 258 4.47 0.00 0.12
N PRO A 259 5.56 -0.63 -0.33
CA PRO A 259 6.49 -1.31 0.56
C PRO A 259 7.44 -0.29 1.20
N PRO A 260 8.32 -0.71 2.13
CA PRO A 260 9.19 0.21 2.85
C PRO A 260 10.07 1.08 1.95
N SER A 261 10.57 0.59 0.81
CA SER A 261 11.38 1.37 -0.15
C SER A 261 10.65 2.62 -0.68
N GLY A 262 9.33 2.63 -0.57
CA GLY A 262 8.48 3.61 -1.26
C GLY A 262 8.48 3.39 -2.76
N VAL A 263 8.77 2.17 -3.23
CA VAL A 263 8.73 1.78 -4.64
C VAL A 263 7.67 0.71 -4.79
N LEU A 264 6.62 0.97 -5.56
CA LEU A 264 5.56 0.00 -5.81
C LEU A 264 6.13 -1.30 -6.39
N PRO A 265 5.56 -2.46 -6.01
CA PRO A 265 5.97 -3.74 -6.57
C PRO A 265 5.85 -3.71 -8.09
N ALA A 266 6.80 -4.34 -8.78
CA ALA A 266 6.77 -4.61 -10.22
C ALA A 266 5.70 -5.67 -10.59
N TRP A 267 4.48 -5.44 -10.12
CA TRP A 267 3.35 -6.32 -10.29
C TRP A 267 2.68 -6.02 -11.62
N ASP A 268 2.78 -6.99 -12.51
CA ASP A 268 2.35 -6.95 -13.89
C ASP A 268 3.06 -5.87 -14.73
N GLN A 269 2.32 -5.13 -15.56
CA GLN A 269 2.88 -4.26 -16.58
C GLN A 269 3.58 -3.02 -15.99
N HIS A 270 4.68 -2.60 -16.63
CA HIS A 270 5.51 -1.40 -16.37
C HIS A 270 6.58 -1.50 -15.26
N GLY A 271 6.72 -2.65 -14.59
CA GLY A 271 7.79 -2.87 -13.61
C GLY A 271 7.69 -1.95 -12.38
N PHE A 272 8.82 -1.70 -11.71
CA PHE A 272 8.87 -0.87 -10.51
C PHE A 272 8.53 0.60 -10.80
N GLN A 273 7.69 1.20 -9.96
CA GLN A 273 7.22 2.58 -10.08
C GLN A 273 7.17 3.28 -8.72
N LEU A 274 7.16 4.61 -8.69
CA LEU A 274 6.93 5.37 -7.45
C LEU A 274 5.42 5.49 -7.14
N PRO A 275 5.02 5.53 -5.85
CA PRO A 275 3.62 5.58 -5.43
C PRO A 275 3.00 6.95 -5.70
N LYS A 276 2.27 7.05 -6.82
CA LYS A 276 1.64 8.27 -7.34
C LYS A 276 0.17 8.48 -6.87
N ALA A 277 -0.28 7.80 -5.81
CA ALA A 277 -1.67 7.80 -5.33
C ALA A 277 -1.98 8.79 -4.18
N GLY A 278 -1.46 10.03 -4.27
CA GLY A 278 -1.65 11.03 -3.21
C GLY A 278 -3.12 11.32 -2.94
N THR A 279 -3.92 11.49 -3.99
CA THR A 279 -5.38 11.65 -3.94
C THR A 279 -6.06 10.54 -3.13
N THR A 280 -5.81 9.27 -3.46
CA THR A 280 -6.45 8.12 -2.82
C THR A 280 -6.13 8.07 -1.33
N ALA A 281 -4.84 8.19 -0.99
CA ALA A 281 -4.36 8.18 0.38
C ALA A 281 -4.99 9.30 1.23
N CYS A 282 -5.03 10.52 0.69
CA CYS A 282 -5.60 11.67 1.38
C CYS A 282 -7.13 11.58 1.48
N TYR A 283 -7.82 11.03 0.48
CA TYR A 283 -9.26 10.79 0.51
C TYR A 283 -9.62 9.76 1.60
N LEU A 284 -8.91 8.64 1.67
CA LEU A 284 -9.11 7.64 2.73
C LEU A 284 -8.84 8.23 4.11
N ALA A 285 -7.75 8.99 4.29
CA ALA A 285 -7.47 9.67 5.55
C ALA A 285 -8.60 10.63 5.96
N HIS A 286 -9.11 11.41 4.99
CA HIS A 286 -10.21 12.34 5.21
C HIS A 286 -11.49 11.65 5.64
N ARG A 287 -11.85 10.55 4.96
CA ARG A 287 -13.13 9.89 5.11
C ARG A 287 -13.19 8.90 6.27
N THR A 288 -12.09 8.23 6.57
CA THR A 288 -11.98 7.30 7.71
C THR A 288 -11.59 8.02 8.99
N GLY A 289 -11.01 9.22 8.91
CA GLY A 289 -10.42 9.93 10.04
C GLY A 289 -9.07 9.35 10.49
N ASP A 290 -8.55 8.32 9.81
CA ASP A 290 -7.25 7.73 10.11
C ASP A 290 -6.14 8.43 9.30
N PRO A 291 -5.30 9.27 9.93
CA PRO A 291 -4.24 9.98 9.22
C PRO A 291 -3.12 9.04 8.73
N SER A 292 -3.08 7.78 9.21
CA SER A 292 -2.10 6.76 8.80
C SER A 292 -2.10 6.58 7.28
N TYR A 293 -3.27 6.72 6.64
CA TYR A 293 -3.45 6.61 5.20
C TYR A 293 -2.54 7.56 4.41
N ALA A 294 -2.27 8.74 4.97
CA ALA A 294 -1.56 9.83 4.31
C ALA A 294 -0.12 10.04 4.80
N TYR A 295 0.41 9.23 5.74
CA TYR A 295 1.73 9.49 6.35
C TYR A 295 2.89 9.59 5.35
N HIS A 296 2.92 8.72 4.33
CA HIS A 296 3.95 8.77 3.29
C HIS A 296 3.95 10.11 2.52
N TYR A 297 2.78 10.73 2.40
CA TYR A 297 2.60 12.02 1.74
C TYR A 297 2.79 13.21 2.69
N LEU A 298 2.47 13.03 3.98
CA LEU A 298 2.59 14.06 5.00
C LEU A 298 4.04 14.29 5.44
N PHE A 299 4.75 13.20 5.70
CA PHE A 299 6.08 13.19 6.33
C PHE A 299 7.17 12.50 5.49
N GLY A 300 6.79 11.79 4.43
CA GLY A 300 7.72 11.13 3.52
C GLY A 300 7.93 11.91 2.22
N GLU A 301 8.40 11.18 1.21
CA GLU A 301 8.70 11.69 -0.13
C GLU A 301 7.49 11.66 -1.08
N GLY A 302 6.31 11.24 -0.58
CA GLY A 302 5.13 11.03 -1.40
C GLY A 302 4.64 12.29 -2.10
N TRP A 303 4.81 13.47 -1.48
CA TRP A 303 4.41 14.75 -2.08
C TRP A 303 5.20 15.03 -3.36
N GLU A 304 6.51 14.78 -3.36
CA GLU A 304 7.40 15.11 -4.46
C GLU A 304 7.18 14.19 -5.67
N PHE A 305 6.65 12.99 -5.46
CA PHE A 305 6.35 12.04 -6.53
C PHE A 305 4.87 12.00 -6.93
N ALA A 306 3.98 12.60 -6.14
CA ALA A 306 2.59 12.86 -6.51
C ALA A 306 2.48 13.72 -7.78
N GLY A 307 1.36 13.59 -8.49
CA GLY A 307 1.09 14.31 -9.73
C GLY A 307 0.98 13.44 -10.98
N HIS A 308 0.47 12.23 -10.87
CA HIS A 308 0.06 11.43 -12.03
C HIS A 308 -1.35 10.88 -11.86
N PHE A 309 -2.28 11.68 -11.31
CA PHE A 309 -3.69 11.31 -11.27
C PHE A 309 -4.17 11.11 -12.72
N ALA A 310 -4.40 9.86 -13.12
CA ALA A 310 -4.66 9.48 -14.50
C ALA A 310 -3.66 10.14 -15.47
N TRP A 311 -2.38 10.16 -15.07
CA TRP A 311 -1.25 10.74 -15.81
C TRP A 311 -1.25 12.27 -15.96
N MET A 312 -1.98 12.97 -15.07
CA MET A 312 -2.02 14.43 -15.00
C MET A 312 -1.42 14.93 -13.68
N ALA A 313 -0.95 16.18 -13.70
CA ALA A 313 -0.16 16.76 -12.61
C ALA A 313 -0.98 17.44 -11.51
N ASP A 314 -2.31 17.29 -11.47
CA ASP A 314 -3.20 17.97 -10.52
C ASP A 314 -3.62 17.18 -9.28
N ASP A 315 -2.99 16.02 -9.05
CA ASP A 315 -3.09 15.21 -7.83
C ASP A 315 -2.91 16.04 -6.54
N HIS A 316 -1.97 17.00 -6.53
CA HIS A 316 -1.69 17.87 -5.38
C HIS A 316 -2.89 18.71 -4.93
N VAL A 317 -3.81 19.06 -5.85
CA VAL A 317 -5.01 19.83 -5.48
C VAL A 317 -5.90 18.99 -4.57
N TRP A 318 -6.15 17.74 -4.94
CA TRP A 318 -6.98 16.81 -4.16
C TRP A 318 -6.31 16.44 -2.83
N MET A 319 -4.99 16.26 -2.83
CA MET A 319 -4.22 16.11 -1.60
C MET A 319 -4.43 17.32 -0.67
N LEU A 320 -4.24 18.54 -1.16
CA LEU A 320 -4.41 19.76 -0.34
C LEU A 320 -5.85 19.91 0.18
N ILE A 321 -6.85 19.44 -0.55
CA ILE A 321 -8.24 19.44 -0.10
C ILE A 321 -8.42 18.42 1.04
N TRP A 322 -8.07 17.15 0.82
CA TRP A 322 -8.44 16.04 1.71
C TRP A 322 -7.43 15.69 2.80
N MET A 323 -6.14 15.99 2.62
CA MET A 323 -5.13 15.62 3.62
C MET A 323 -5.44 16.28 4.98
N PRO A 324 -5.16 15.59 6.10
CA PRO A 324 -5.28 16.19 7.43
C PRO A 324 -4.28 17.36 7.57
N ASP A 325 -4.51 18.23 8.56
CA ASP A 325 -3.57 19.32 8.87
C ASP A 325 -2.23 18.71 9.35
N PRO A 326 -1.12 18.89 8.63
CA PRO A 326 0.17 18.30 9.01
C PRO A 326 0.65 18.73 10.40
N SER A 327 0.23 19.90 10.90
CA SER A 327 0.59 20.38 12.24
C SER A 327 -0.16 19.66 13.37
N GLN A 328 -1.25 18.97 13.03
CA GLN A 328 -2.12 18.25 13.98
C GLN A 328 -1.88 16.73 13.98
N VAL A 329 -1.10 16.23 13.04
CA VAL A 329 -0.75 14.81 12.94
C VAL A 329 0.63 14.61 13.55
N ALA A 330 0.74 13.71 14.53
CA ALA A 330 2.05 13.34 15.07
C ALA A 330 2.88 12.66 13.97
N PRO A 331 4.14 13.07 13.75
CA PRO A 331 5.01 12.35 12.84
C PRO A 331 5.20 10.92 13.35
N PRO A 332 5.38 9.93 12.45
CA PRO A 332 5.68 8.58 12.89
C PRO A 332 6.94 8.57 13.77
N ALA A 333 6.96 7.70 14.79
CA ALA A 333 8.17 7.44 15.56
C ALA A 333 9.34 7.11 14.61
N SER A 334 10.56 7.55 14.89
CA SER A 334 11.72 7.37 14.01
C SER A 334 11.83 5.91 13.53
N GLY A 335 11.71 5.69 12.22
CA GLY A 335 11.73 4.36 11.59
C GLY A 335 10.38 3.68 11.37
N ALA A 336 9.29 4.18 11.96
CA ALA A 336 7.95 3.65 11.73
C ALA A 336 7.39 4.15 10.39
N LYS A 337 7.46 3.33 9.35
CA LYS A 337 6.63 3.53 8.15
C LYS A 337 5.23 3.01 8.51
N CYS A 338 4.19 3.86 8.47
CA CYS A 338 2.83 3.34 8.28
C CYS A 338 2.90 2.49 7.01
N TYR A 339 2.74 1.17 7.05
CA TYR A 339 1.77 0.36 7.78
C TYR A 339 2.44 -0.98 8.16
N PRO A 340 2.42 -1.45 9.42
CA PRO A 340 3.35 -2.51 9.83
C PRO A 340 2.64 -3.82 10.16
N ARG A 341 1.76 -4.32 9.29
CA ARG A 341 1.20 -5.67 9.46
C ARG A 341 1.18 -6.43 8.16
N SER A 342 1.62 -7.68 8.24
CA SER A 342 1.41 -8.66 7.19
C SER A 342 -0.07 -8.73 6.81
N TRP A 343 -0.34 -8.86 5.52
CA TRP A 343 -1.69 -8.79 4.97
C TRP A 343 -1.83 -9.78 3.83
N ALA A 344 -3.06 -10.17 3.52
CA ALA A 344 -3.39 -10.99 2.36
C ALA A 344 -4.78 -10.65 1.85
N VAL A 345 -4.98 -10.87 0.55
CA VAL A 345 -6.26 -10.74 -0.15
C VAL A 345 -6.45 -12.03 -0.96
N ASP A 346 -7.62 -12.65 -0.81
CA ASP A 346 -7.85 -14.09 -1.09
C ASP A 346 -7.41 -14.54 -2.49
N ARG A 347 -7.80 -13.82 -3.55
CA ARG A 347 -7.49 -14.18 -4.95
C ARG A 347 -6.49 -13.23 -5.61
N VAL A 348 -5.67 -12.55 -4.82
CA VAL A 348 -4.83 -11.46 -5.30
C VAL A 348 -3.38 -11.65 -4.87
N GLY A 349 -3.11 -11.65 -3.57
CA GLY A 349 -1.75 -11.66 -3.06
C GLY A 349 -1.67 -11.22 -1.61
N GLY A 350 -0.47 -11.23 -1.06
CA GLY A 350 -0.21 -10.81 0.30
C GLY A 350 1.24 -10.48 0.56
N ALA A 351 1.51 -9.80 1.67
CA ALA A 351 2.85 -9.46 2.10
C ALA A 351 3.14 -9.90 3.53
N LEU A 352 4.38 -10.30 3.78
CA LEU A 352 4.95 -10.49 5.11
C LEU A 352 5.88 -9.33 5.44
N LEU A 353 5.61 -8.66 6.55
CA LEU A 353 6.39 -7.53 7.06
C LEU A 353 6.91 -7.84 8.46
N ASN A 354 8.18 -7.50 8.69
CA ASN A 354 8.76 -7.55 10.02
C ASN A 354 8.32 -6.33 10.87
N LYS A 355 8.52 -6.37 12.19
CA LYS A 355 8.00 -5.35 13.13
C LYS A 355 8.51 -3.94 12.83
N MET A 356 9.71 -3.84 12.27
CA MET A 356 10.33 -2.58 11.88
C MET A 356 10.05 -2.17 10.43
N SER A 357 9.27 -2.96 9.67
CA SER A 357 9.06 -2.80 8.24
C SER A 357 10.38 -2.61 7.47
N THR A 358 11.43 -3.32 7.88
CA THR A 358 12.71 -3.40 7.17
C THR A 358 12.80 -4.64 6.31
N LEU A 359 12.00 -5.68 6.55
CA LEU A 359 11.91 -6.84 5.67
C LEU A 359 10.50 -6.91 5.12
N HIS A 360 10.39 -7.02 3.80
CA HIS A 360 9.12 -7.11 3.09
C HIS A 360 9.21 -8.18 2.00
N LEU A 361 8.35 -9.19 2.11
CA LEU A 361 8.13 -10.21 1.08
C LEU A 361 6.72 -10.04 0.56
N PHE A 362 6.55 -9.83 -0.73
CA PHE A 362 5.26 -9.83 -1.41
C PHE A 362 5.13 -11.09 -2.26
N GLN A 363 4.04 -11.82 -2.07
CA GLN A 363 3.69 -13.02 -2.82
C GLN A 363 2.36 -12.77 -3.53
N MET A 364 2.35 -12.93 -4.86
CA MET A 364 1.17 -12.68 -5.70
C MET A 364 0.62 -13.97 -6.29
N TRP A 365 -0.70 -14.10 -6.40
CA TRP A 365 -1.39 -15.24 -7.02
C TRP A 365 -2.69 -14.78 -7.68
N ASP A 366 -2.65 -13.58 -8.21
CA ASP A 366 -3.79 -12.90 -8.79
C ASP A 366 -4.23 -13.48 -10.13
N LEU A 367 -5.31 -12.94 -10.65
CA LEU A 367 -5.94 -13.45 -11.85
C LEU A 367 -5.00 -13.37 -13.04
N ALA A 368 -4.98 -14.43 -13.86
CA ALA A 368 -4.38 -14.41 -15.19
C ALA A 368 -5.43 -14.79 -16.24
N SER A 369 -5.39 -14.14 -17.40
CA SER A 369 -6.36 -14.36 -18.48
C SER A 369 -5.76 -14.13 -19.87
N SER A 370 -6.42 -14.70 -20.88
CA SER A 370 -6.14 -14.49 -22.31
C SER A 370 -6.75 -13.20 -22.90
N ARG A 371 -7.58 -12.48 -22.14
CA ARG A 371 -8.13 -11.16 -22.53
C ARG A 371 -7.07 -10.05 -22.35
N PRO A 372 -7.22 -8.87 -22.99
CA PRO A 372 -6.34 -7.72 -22.78
C PRO A 372 -6.61 -7.08 -21.41
N ILE A 373 -6.37 -7.85 -20.34
CA ILE A 373 -6.04 -7.34 -19.02
C ILE A 373 -4.51 -7.30 -18.94
N ARG A 374 -3.98 -6.40 -18.13
CA ARG A 374 -2.52 -6.18 -18.06
C ARG A 374 -1.82 -7.21 -17.17
N ALA A 375 -2.58 -8.13 -16.58
CA ALA A 375 -2.09 -9.19 -15.69
C ALA A 375 -1.05 -10.09 -16.35
N HIS A 376 -0.02 -10.43 -15.60
CA HIS A 376 1.04 -11.35 -16.02
C HIS A 376 0.79 -12.79 -15.52
N MET A 377 1.53 -13.75 -16.07
CA MET A 377 1.53 -15.14 -15.61
C MET A 377 2.54 -15.35 -14.48
N ASN A 378 2.24 -14.84 -13.28
CA ASN A 378 3.17 -14.79 -12.14
C ASN A 378 2.65 -15.54 -10.88
N PRO A 379 2.08 -16.76 -11.01
CA PRO A 379 1.48 -17.47 -9.88
C PRO A 379 2.50 -17.76 -8.76
N ASN A 380 2.17 -17.33 -7.54
CA ASN A 380 3.03 -17.41 -6.36
C ASN A 380 4.39 -16.72 -6.51
N ALA A 381 4.55 -15.78 -7.45
CA ALA A 381 5.81 -15.06 -7.63
C ALA A 381 6.18 -14.23 -6.38
N LEU A 382 7.49 -14.14 -6.11
CA LEU A 382 8.03 -13.43 -4.95
C LEU A 382 8.73 -12.12 -5.34
N LEU A 383 8.32 -11.03 -4.70
CA LEU A 383 9.05 -9.76 -4.67
C LEU A 383 9.61 -9.53 -3.27
N LEU A 384 10.94 -9.37 -3.19
CA LEU A 384 11.67 -9.30 -1.92
C LEU A 384 12.35 -7.94 -1.77
N GLU A 385 12.22 -7.35 -0.58
CA GLU A 385 12.86 -6.11 -0.20
C GLU A 385 13.42 -6.19 1.23
N ALA A 386 14.62 -5.65 1.44
CA ALA A 386 15.21 -5.48 2.76
C ALA A 386 15.91 -4.12 2.93
N TRP A 387 15.65 -3.42 4.03
CA TRP A 387 16.14 -2.08 4.39
C TRP A 387 16.03 -1.06 3.24
N GLY A 388 14.88 -1.06 2.55
CA GLY A 388 14.62 -0.20 1.41
C GLY A 388 15.27 -0.64 0.11
N SER A 389 16.08 -1.72 0.10
CA SER A 389 16.70 -2.27 -1.11
C SER A 389 15.87 -3.41 -1.68
N LEU A 390 15.54 -3.29 -2.98
CA LEU A 390 14.94 -4.37 -3.75
C LEU A 390 15.97 -5.50 -3.92
N LEU A 391 15.58 -6.75 -3.65
CA LEU A 391 16.46 -7.92 -3.75
C LEU A 391 16.14 -8.78 -4.98
N THR A 392 14.86 -8.83 -5.36
CA THR A 392 14.39 -9.45 -6.60
C THR A 392 13.89 -8.41 -7.58
N VAL A 393 13.81 -8.79 -8.85
CA VAL A 393 13.33 -7.93 -9.92
C VAL A 393 12.27 -8.61 -10.79
N ASP A 394 11.38 -7.79 -11.34
CA ASP A 394 10.32 -8.19 -12.26
C ASP A 394 9.96 -6.98 -13.15
N GLY A 395 9.12 -7.18 -14.16
CA GLY A 395 8.64 -6.15 -15.08
C GLY A 395 8.90 -6.48 -16.54
N ASN A 396 9.08 -5.44 -17.36
CA ASN A 396 9.29 -5.57 -18.81
C ASN A 396 10.78 -5.54 -19.17
N ALA A 397 11.18 -6.10 -20.30
CA ALA A 397 12.53 -5.95 -20.85
C ALA A 397 12.69 -4.60 -21.57
N VAL A 398 13.94 -4.14 -21.75
CA VAL A 398 14.25 -3.00 -22.63
C VAL A 398 13.88 -3.44 -24.07
N GLU A 399 13.04 -2.69 -24.79
CA GLU A 399 12.49 -3.07 -26.11
C GLU A 399 13.53 -3.62 -27.12
N ASP A 400 13.07 -4.51 -28.03
CA ASP A 400 13.69 -5.03 -29.28
C ASP A 400 15.09 -5.70 -29.23
N VAL A 401 15.81 -5.80 -28.11
CA VAL A 401 17.19 -6.40 -28.07
C VAL A 401 17.25 -7.78 -27.41
N TYR A 402 16.22 -8.62 -27.55
CA TYR A 402 16.38 -10.05 -27.26
C TYR A 402 15.99 -10.92 -28.44
N GLU A 403 16.96 -11.05 -29.36
CA GLU A 403 17.07 -12.20 -30.26
C GLU A 403 17.63 -13.40 -29.48
N LEU A 404 16.81 -14.10 -28.68
CA LEU A 404 17.04 -15.54 -28.45
C LEU A 404 16.66 -16.28 -29.75
N ASN A 405 17.42 -16.01 -30.81
CA ASN A 405 17.18 -16.35 -32.22
C ASN A 405 17.41 -17.85 -32.52
N GLY A 406 16.72 -18.74 -31.80
CA GLY A 406 16.89 -20.18 -32.00
C GLY A 406 15.68 -21.07 -31.71
N ASP A 407 14.66 -20.60 -30.99
CA ASP A 407 13.51 -21.43 -30.66
C ASP A 407 12.29 -21.08 -31.55
N PRO A 408 11.90 -21.94 -32.52
CA PRO A 408 10.77 -21.70 -33.41
C PRO A 408 9.40 -21.65 -32.71
N ARG A 409 9.32 -21.90 -31.39
CA ARG A 409 8.09 -21.79 -30.59
C ARG A 409 7.73 -20.34 -30.18
N MET A 410 8.60 -19.36 -30.43
CA MET A 410 8.59 -18.01 -29.81
C MET A 410 8.11 -16.85 -30.71
N GLN A 411 7.36 -17.10 -31.78
CA GLN A 411 6.90 -16.03 -32.69
C GLN A 411 5.45 -15.63 -32.41
N TYR A 412 5.19 -14.34 -32.14
CA TYR A 412 3.83 -13.80 -32.02
C TYR A 412 3.59 -12.51 -32.82
N LEU A 413 2.31 -12.23 -33.06
CA LEU A 413 1.78 -11.04 -33.73
C LEU A 413 0.80 -10.34 -32.77
N HIS A 414 1.20 -9.21 -32.19
CA HIS A 414 0.29 -8.37 -31.41
C HIS A 414 -0.63 -7.59 -32.37
N GLN A 415 -1.94 -7.54 -32.09
CA GLN A 415 -3.00 -7.04 -33.01
C GLN A 415 -2.84 -5.58 -33.48
N TYR A 416 -1.95 -4.79 -32.83
CA TYR A 416 -1.67 -3.40 -33.19
C TYR A 416 -0.55 -3.21 -34.22
N PHE A 417 0.26 -4.24 -34.47
CA PHE A 417 1.41 -4.12 -35.37
C PHE A 417 1.14 -4.91 -36.67
N LYS A 418 1.38 -4.24 -37.81
CA LYS A 418 1.25 -4.85 -39.15
C LYS A 418 2.34 -5.89 -39.44
N GLU A 419 3.38 -5.97 -38.60
CA GLU A 419 4.49 -6.92 -38.71
C GLU A 419 4.62 -7.73 -37.41
N PRO A 420 4.98 -9.03 -37.48
CA PRO A 420 5.26 -9.85 -36.32
C PRO A 420 6.47 -9.33 -35.56
N ARG A 421 6.20 -8.71 -34.40
CA ARG A 421 7.21 -8.47 -33.37
C ARG A 421 7.20 -9.64 -32.40
N VAL A 422 8.35 -10.29 -32.24
CA VAL A 422 8.62 -11.32 -31.23
C VAL A 422 8.20 -10.76 -29.86
N LEU A 423 7.17 -11.33 -29.24
CA LEU A 423 6.86 -11.05 -27.85
C LEU A 423 8.04 -11.58 -27.03
N SER A 424 8.86 -10.65 -26.53
CA SER A 424 9.97 -10.93 -25.63
C SER A 424 9.44 -11.66 -24.39
N TRP A 425 10.24 -12.60 -23.88
CA TRP A 425 10.05 -13.33 -22.60
C TRP A 425 9.41 -12.49 -21.47
N ALA A 426 9.63 -11.17 -21.48
CA ALA A 426 9.20 -10.21 -20.48
C ALA A 426 7.73 -9.74 -20.54
N ALA A 427 6.94 -10.10 -21.56
CA ALA A 427 5.53 -9.71 -21.62
C ALA A 427 4.63 -10.75 -20.92
N GLY A 428 4.77 -10.85 -19.59
CA GLY A 428 3.86 -11.60 -18.72
C GLY A 428 3.89 -13.13 -18.85
N SER A 429 5.01 -13.72 -19.25
CA SER A 429 5.17 -15.18 -19.34
C SER A 429 5.71 -15.81 -18.05
N LEU A 430 5.37 -17.07 -17.79
CA LEU A 430 5.76 -17.79 -16.56
C LEU A 430 7.27 -17.77 -16.32
N GLY A 431 8.06 -17.90 -17.39
CA GLY A 431 9.52 -17.97 -17.33
C GLY A 431 10.21 -16.67 -16.91
N ALA A 432 9.52 -15.53 -16.88
CA ALA A 432 10.10 -14.24 -16.49
C ALA A 432 10.01 -13.96 -14.99
N HIS A 433 9.23 -14.74 -14.23
CA HIS A 433 8.85 -14.41 -12.86
C HIS A 433 9.54 -15.31 -11.82
N SER A 434 9.53 -14.90 -10.56
CA SER A 434 10.09 -15.68 -9.44
C SER A 434 9.13 -16.78 -8.96
N CYS A 435 8.69 -17.66 -9.86
CA CYS A 435 7.69 -18.71 -9.63
C CYS A 435 8.23 -20.12 -9.96
N ILE A 436 7.36 -21.14 -9.92
CA ILE A 436 7.69 -22.50 -10.35
C ILE A 436 7.43 -22.62 -11.86
N VAL A 437 8.42 -23.16 -12.59
CA VAL A 437 8.32 -23.51 -14.00
C VAL A 437 8.20 -25.04 -14.13
N VAL A 438 7.29 -25.53 -14.97
CA VAL A 438 7.04 -26.97 -15.16
C VAL A 438 7.45 -27.40 -16.56
N ASP A 439 8.27 -28.45 -16.68
CA ASP A 439 8.81 -29.00 -17.93
C ASP A 439 9.44 -27.96 -18.88
N GLY A 440 10.05 -26.92 -18.31
CA GLY A 440 10.64 -25.81 -19.06
C GLY A 440 9.61 -24.98 -19.85
N ALA A 441 8.33 -25.07 -19.50
CA ALA A 441 7.27 -24.35 -20.18
C ALA A 441 7.26 -22.85 -19.84
N ILE A 442 6.98 -22.06 -20.85
CA ILE A 442 6.89 -20.60 -20.77
C ILE A 442 5.45 -20.09 -20.55
N GLU A 443 4.46 -20.95 -20.82
CA GLU A 443 3.02 -20.67 -20.70
C GLU A 443 2.30 -21.88 -20.10
N HIS A 444 1.13 -21.66 -19.51
CA HIS A 444 0.33 -22.70 -18.88
C HIS A 444 -0.66 -23.40 -19.82
N THR A 445 -0.94 -22.84 -21.02
CA THR A 445 -1.85 -23.45 -21.99
C THR A 445 -1.11 -24.34 -23.00
N ASN A 446 -1.80 -25.35 -23.54
CA ASN A 446 -1.27 -26.28 -24.55
C ASN A 446 -1.22 -25.70 -25.97
N SER A 447 -1.29 -24.37 -26.10
CA SER A 447 -1.28 -23.69 -27.39
C SER A 447 0.12 -23.71 -27.99
N GLY A 448 0.39 -24.67 -28.87
CA GLY A 448 1.55 -24.59 -29.76
C GLY A 448 1.53 -23.26 -30.51
N GLY A 449 2.45 -22.35 -30.16
CA GLY A 449 2.67 -21.05 -30.81
C GLY A 449 1.38 -20.32 -31.17
N GLY A 450 0.65 -19.78 -30.19
CA GLY A 450 -0.68 -19.24 -30.46
C GLY A 450 -1.50 -18.88 -29.23
N PHE A 451 -1.64 -17.62 -28.81
CA PHE A 451 -2.94 -17.09 -28.32
C PHE A 451 -4.03 -17.25 -29.39
N ARG A 452 -4.29 -18.48 -29.84
CA ARG A 452 -5.41 -18.85 -30.70
C ARG A 452 -6.45 -19.49 -29.80
N ASN A 453 -7.51 -18.72 -29.54
CA ASN A 453 -8.86 -19.20 -29.26
C ASN A 453 -8.94 -20.41 -28.31
N VAL A 454 -8.29 -20.34 -27.15
CA VAL A 454 -8.64 -21.20 -26.01
C VAL A 454 -9.84 -20.53 -25.33
N PRO A 455 -10.92 -21.27 -24.99
CA PRO A 455 -12.04 -20.74 -24.23
C PRO A 455 -11.59 -19.98 -22.98
N GLU A 456 -12.44 -19.03 -22.59
CA GLU A 456 -12.25 -17.93 -21.64
C GLU A 456 -11.99 -18.35 -20.19
N GLU A 457 -10.91 -19.09 -19.90
CA GLU A 457 -10.59 -19.46 -18.52
C GLU A 457 -9.79 -18.34 -17.84
N VAL A 458 -10.49 -17.54 -17.02
CA VAL A 458 -9.85 -16.71 -16.00
C VAL A 458 -9.40 -17.66 -14.89
N VAL A 459 -8.11 -17.66 -14.60
CA VAL A 459 -7.51 -18.53 -13.59
C VAL A 459 -7.01 -17.68 -12.43
N THR A 460 -7.26 -18.10 -11.20
CA THR A 460 -6.82 -17.39 -9.98
C THR A 460 -6.26 -18.37 -8.97
N GLY A 461 -5.33 -17.91 -8.13
CA GLY A 461 -4.90 -18.66 -6.95
C GLY A 461 -5.89 -18.53 -5.81
N THR A 462 -5.63 -19.25 -4.72
CA THR A 462 -6.44 -19.15 -3.51
C THR A 462 -5.55 -19.12 -2.28
N LEU A 463 -5.77 -18.13 -1.42
CA LEU A 463 -5.13 -18.05 -0.13
C LEU A 463 -5.45 -19.30 0.71
N GLN A 464 -4.42 -19.94 1.22
CA GLN A 464 -4.53 -21.10 2.11
C GLN A 464 -4.35 -20.68 3.58
N ARG A 465 -3.47 -19.71 3.84
CA ARG A 465 -3.11 -19.29 5.21
C ARG A 465 -2.52 -17.89 5.23
N LEU A 466 -2.97 -17.07 6.17
CA LEU A 466 -2.22 -15.94 6.71
C LEU A 466 -2.24 -16.08 8.23
N GLU A 467 -1.06 -16.22 8.83
CA GLU A 467 -0.93 -16.34 10.28
C GLU A 467 0.26 -15.50 10.76
N SER A 468 0.11 -14.87 11.92
CA SER A 468 1.17 -14.08 12.55
C SER A 468 1.24 -14.44 14.02
N LEU A 469 2.28 -15.21 14.39
CA LEU A 469 2.72 -15.50 15.76
C LEU A 469 3.96 -14.66 16.12
N ASP A 470 4.23 -14.47 17.42
CA ASP A 470 5.28 -13.58 17.93
C ASP A 470 6.66 -13.78 17.27
N GLU A 471 6.98 -15.02 16.91
CA GLU A 471 8.24 -15.50 16.32
C GLU A 471 8.09 -16.03 14.89
N LEU A 472 6.86 -16.20 14.39
CA LEU A 472 6.61 -16.83 13.09
C LEU A 472 5.40 -16.23 12.41
N GLN A 473 5.61 -15.65 11.23
CA GLN A 473 4.51 -15.27 10.34
C GLN A 473 4.53 -16.17 9.11
N VAL A 474 3.36 -16.60 8.63
CA VAL A 474 3.23 -17.51 7.48
C VAL A 474 2.18 -16.98 6.53
N LEU A 475 2.51 -16.98 5.25
CA LEU A 475 1.63 -16.70 4.12
C LEU A 475 1.69 -17.89 3.17
N ALA A 476 0.55 -18.48 2.84
CA ALA A 476 0.50 -19.61 1.92
C ALA A 476 -0.67 -19.47 0.94
N ALA A 477 -0.42 -19.81 -0.33
CA ALA A 477 -1.46 -19.82 -1.37
C ALA A 477 -1.25 -21.00 -2.33
N ASP A 478 -2.36 -21.54 -2.81
CA ASP A 478 -2.39 -22.62 -3.81
C ASP A 478 -2.66 -22.03 -5.20
N VAL A 479 -1.80 -22.40 -6.14
CA VAL A 479 -1.85 -21.98 -7.54
C VAL A 479 -2.00 -23.16 -8.50
N ALA A 480 -2.42 -24.34 -8.02
CA ALA A 480 -2.70 -25.49 -8.88
C ALA A 480 -3.59 -25.16 -10.11
N PRO A 481 -4.64 -24.32 -10.00
CA PRO A 481 -5.48 -23.99 -11.16
C PRO A 481 -4.70 -23.47 -12.36
N PHE A 482 -3.61 -22.72 -12.15
CA PHE A 482 -2.78 -22.20 -13.24
C PHE A 482 -2.09 -23.31 -14.02
N TYR A 483 -1.85 -24.49 -13.44
CA TYR A 483 -1.05 -25.54 -14.05
C TYR A 483 -1.86 -26.80 -14.38
N ALA A 484 -3.03 -26.98 -13.75
CA ALA A 484 -3.82 -28.21 -13.77
C ALA A 484 -4.13 -28.73 -15.19
N ASN A 485 -4.55 -27.83 -16.09
CA ASN A 485 -5.00 -28.21 -17.44
C ASN A 485 -3.89 -28.78 -18.33
N ARG A 486 -2.63 -28.39 -18.11
CA ARG A 486 -1.50 -28.77 -18.98
C ARG A 486 -0.56 -29.78 -18.34
N PHE A 487 -0.39 -29.72 -17.03
CA PHE A 487 0.62 -30.49 -16.30
C PHE A 487 0.02 -31.33 -15.18
N ASP A 488 -1.28 -31.63 -15.22
CA ASP A 488 -1.98 -32.51 -14.27
C ASP A 488 -1.73 -32.20 -12.76
N ILE A 489 -1.41 -30.94 -12.47
CA ILE A 489 -1.10 -30.47 -11.11
C ILE A 489 -2.37 -30.50 -10.25
N GLN A 490 -2.30 -31.26 -9.17
CA GLN A 490 -3.38 -31.39 -8.19
C GLN A 490 -3.26 -30.36 -7.05
N SER A 491 -2.03 -30.02 -6.67
CA SER A 491 -1.74 -28.98 -5.67
C SER A 491 -0.38 -28.33 -5.96
N MET A 492 -0.30 -27.01 -5.87
CA MET A 492 0.97 -26.28 -5.93
C MET A 492 0.94 -25.14 -4.93
N VAL A 493 1.38 -25.44 -3.71
CA VAL A 493 1.31 -24.51 -2.58
C VAL A 493 2.68 -23.93 -2.30
N ARG A 494 2.79 -22.60 -2.36
CA ARG A 494 3.94 -21.87 -1.82
C ARG A 494 3.58 -21.32 -0.45
N SER A 495 4.33 -21.73 0.57
CA SER A 495 4.29 -21.17 1.91
C SER A 495 5.55 -20.35 2.16
N SER A 496 5.38 -19.04 2.26
CA SER A 496 6.42 -18.10 2.68
C SER A 496 6.28 -17.88 4.18
N ALA A 497 7.38 -17.97 4.93
CA ALA A 497 7.39 -17.72 6.37
C ALA A 497 8.45 -16.71 6.75
N LEU A 498 8.12 -15.74 7.60
CA LEU A 498 9.05 -14.83 8.25
C LEU A 498 9.31 -15.34 9.68
N VAL A 499 10.54 -15.71 9.97
CA VAL A 499 10.96 -16.30 11.24
C VAL A 499 11.78 -15.29 12.04
N ASP A 500 11.43 -15.14 13.32
CA ASP A 500 12.08 -14.27 14.31
C ASP A 500 12.32 -12.83 13.84
N ASP A 501 11.44 -12.34 12.96
CA ASP A 501 11.53 -10.99 12.39
C ASP A 501 12.79 -10.75 11.53
N ARG A 502 13.48 -11.82 11.11
CA ARG A 502 14.87 -11.77 10.61
C ARG A 502 15.13 -12.47 9.28
N LEU A 503 14.49 -13.61 9.02
CA LEU A 503 14.77 -14.42 7.84
C LEU A 503 13.49 -14.98 7.23
N TRP A 504 13.53 -15.32 5.94
CA TRP A 504 12.43 -16.01 5.28
C TRP A 504 12.72 -17.48 5.02
N VAL A 505 11.68 -18.30 5.09
CA VAL A 505 11.68 -19.68 4.65
C VAL A 505 10.62 -19.83 3.57
N ILE A 506 11.03 -20.26 2.39
CA ILE A 506 10.14 -20.53 1.26
C ILE A 506 10.01 -22.04 1.12
N LEU A 507 8.79 -22.52 1.25
CA LEU A 507 8.43 -23.92 1.13
C LEU A 507 7.44 -24.08 -0.02
N ASP A 508 7.86 -24.75 -1.08
CA ASP A 508 6.98 -25.12 -2.19
C ASP A 508 6.63 -26.61 -2.09
N SER A 509 5.35 -26.93 -1.98
CA SER A 509 4.82 -28.30 -1.94
C SER A 509 3.98 -28.56 -3.19
N ILE A 510 4.40 -29.53 -4.00
CA ILE A 510 3.83 -29.78 -5.32
C ILE A 510 3.39 -31.24 -5.41
N ALA A 511 2.18 -31.47 -5.93
CA ALA A 511 1.66 -32.80 -6.26
C ALA A 511 0.99 -32.79 -7.64
N ALA A 512 1.30 -33.81 -8.42
CA ALA A 512 0.87 -34.01 -9.80
C ALA A 512 0.46 -35.47 -10.02
N GLU A 513 -0.34 -35.75 -11.05
CA GLU A 513 -0.71 -37.13 -11.39
C GLU A 513 0.45 -37.86 -12.06
N THR A 514 1.21 -37.16 -12.90
CA THR A 514 2.38 -37.72 -13.57
C THR A 514 3.68 -37.04 -13.14
N SER A 515 4.81 -37.62 -13.55
CA SER A 515 6.11 -37.07 -13.18
C SER A 515 6.49 -35.92 -14.11
N HIS A 516 6.74 -34.76 -13.52
CA HIS A 516 7.21 -33.56 -14.21
C HIS A 516 8.58 -33.13 -13.70
N GLU A 517 9.26 -32.29 -14.47
CA GLU A 517 10.39 -31.50 -14.01
C GLU A 517 9.90 -30.15 -13.50
N PHE A 518 10.10 -29.89 -12.22
CA PHE A 518 9.80 -28.63 -11.58
C PHE A 518 11.09 -27.84 -11.42
N THR A 519 11.09 -26.60 -11.89
CA THR A 519 12.19 -25.65 -11.73
C THR A 519 11.72 -24.53 -10.81
N TRP A 520 12.34 -24.46 -9.64
CA TRP A 520 12.20 -23.33 -8.74
C TRP A 520 13.06 -22.18 -9.25
N GLN A 521 12.49 -20.99 -9.43
CA GLN A 521 13.16 -19.81 -9.96
C GLN A 521 13.04 -18.61 -9.03
N LEU A 522 14.14 -17.88 -8.87
CA LEU A 522 14.19 -16.56 -8.24
C LEU A 522 14.98 -15.60 -9.13
N VAL A 523 14.37 -14.47 -9.48
CA VAL A 523 14.97 -13.44 -10.33
C VAL A 523 15.62 -12.40 -9.42
N LEU A 524 16.93 -12.51 -9.22
CA LEU A 524 17.70 -11.65 -8.32
C LEU A 524 18.18 -10.38 -9.05
N ARG A 525 18.30 -9.26 -8.32
CA ARG A 525 19.07 -8.11 -8.81
C ARG A 525 20.50 -8.52 -9.17
N TRP A 526 21.13 -7.68 -9.98
CA TRP A 526 22.54 -7.84 -10.33
C TRP A 526 23.45 -7.85 -9.10
N GLY A 527 24.52 -8.68 -9.15
CA GLY A 527 25.50 -8.79 -8.07
C GLY A 527 25.40 -10.08 -7.25
N ALA A 528 24.71 -11.09 -7.79
CA ALA A 528 24.64 -12.41 -7.20
C ALA A 528 25.82 -13.30 -7.63
N SER A 529 26.21 -14.22 -6.77
CA SER A 529 27.23 -15.24 -7.05
C SER A 529 26.85 -16.57 -6.40
N LEU A 530 27.21 -17.67 -7.03
CA LEU A 530 27.00 -19.00 -6.44
C LEU A 530 27.94 -19.21 -5.26
N THR A 531 27.44 -19.89 -4.23
CA THR A 531 28.19 -20.34 -3.05
C THR A 531 28.14 -21.87 -3.00
N GLU A 532 28.89 -22.48 -2.06
CA GLU A 532 28.90 -23.94 -1.89
C GLU A 532 27.50 -24.52 -1.61
N TYR A 533 26.66 -23.77 -0.90
CA TYR A 533 25.33 -24.20 -0.43
C TYR A 533 24.17 -23.38 -1.03
N GLY A 534 24.46 -22.42 -1.91
CA GLY A 534 23.45 -21.73 -2.69
C GLY A 534 23.95 -20.52 -3.46
N ALA A 535 23.46 -19.32 -3.11
CA ALA A 535 23.89 -18.07 -3.73
C ALA A 535 23.93 -16.92 -2.72
N ARG A 536 24.74 -15.91 -3.02
CA ARG A 536 24.84 -14.67 -2.27
C ARG A 536 24.70 -13.48 -3.21
N LEU A 537 23.73 -12.62 -2.92
CA LEU A 537 23.56 -11.31 -3.53
C LEU A 537 24.11 -10.24 -2.59
N THR A 538 24.92 -9.32 -3.12
CA THR A 538 25.25 -8.06 -2.45
C THR A 538 24.79 -6.92 -3.34
N THR A 539 23.81 -6.15 -2.88
CA THR A 539 23.28 -5.02 -3.65
C THR A 539 24.21 -3.80 -3.60
N ALA A 540 24.00 -2.82 -4.48
CA ALA A 540 24.72 -1.55 -4.45
C ALA A 540 24.48 -0.76 -3.15
N GLU A 541 23.33 -0.96 -2.51
CA GLU A 541 23.03 -0.38 -1.20
C GLU A 541 23.69 -1.17 -0.06
N HIS A 542 24.51 -2.18 -0.34
CA HIS A 542 25.14 -3.06 0.65
C HIS A 542 24.10 -3.74 1.57
N VAL A 543 23.08 -4.32 0.95
CA VAL A 543 22.26 -5.35 1.59
C VAL A 543 22.73 -6.69 1.05
N VAL A 544 23.02 -7.63 1.96
CA VAL A 544 23.44 -9.00 1.61
C VAL A 544 22.24 -9.91 1.75
N LEU A 545 21.97 -10.72 0.73
CA LEU A 545 20.99 -11.79 0.78
C LEU A 545 21.70 -13.11 0.50
N ASP A 546 21.71 -13.99 1.50
CA ASP A 546 22.09 -15.39 1.32
C ASP A 546 20.85 -16.22 0.97
N VAL A 547 20.89 -16.89 -0.18
CA VAL A 547 19.86 -17.81 -0.67
C VAL A 547 20.40 -19.24 -0.54
N ILE A 548 19.78 -20.04 0.31
CA ILE A 548 20.33 -21.33 0.74
C ILE A 548 19.35 -22.43 0.38
N SER A 549 19.82 -23.44 -0.35
CA SER A 549 19.01 -24.62 -0.63
C SER A 549 19.14 -25.59 0.54
N VAL A 550 18.01 -26.04 1.08
CA VAL A 550 17.96 -27.02 2.18
C VAL A 550 17.49 -28.40 1.70
N ASP A 551 17.11 -28.49 0.44
CA ASP A 551 16.86 -29.73 -0.28
C ASP A 551 18.12 -30.20 -1.04
N SER A 552 18.02 -31.33 -1.74
CA SER A 552 19.13 -31.91 -2.48
C SER A 552 19.45 -31.22 -3.81
N ALA A 553 18.63 -30.26 -4.24
CA ALA A 553 18.83 -29.60 -5.53
C ALA A 553 19.88 -28.49 -5.42
N ARG A 554 20.76 -28.44 -6.41
CA ARG A 554 21.80 -27.42 -6.53
C ARG A 554 21.29 -26.27 -7.39
N PHE A 555 21.71 -25.07 -7.04
CA PHE A 555 21.40 -23.89 -7.83
C PHE A 555 22.30 -23.79 -9.07
N SER A 556 21.70 -23.42 -10.19
CA SER A 556 22.35 -22.79 -11.35
C SER A 556 22.03 -21.30 -11.34
N MET A 557 22.88 -20.51 -11.99
CA MET A 557 22.69 -19.08 -12.15
C MET A 557 22.89 -18.69 -13.61
N HIS A 558 21.96 -17.91 -14.15
CA HIS A 558 22.00 -17.41 -15.53
C HIS A 558 21.96 -15.89 -15.52
N ASP A 559 22.93 -15.26 -16.21
CA ASP A 559 22.97 -13.81 -16.35
C ASP A 559 21.99 -13.37 -17.45
N VAL A 560 21.17 -12.37 -17.14
CA VAL A 560 20.15 -11.87 -18.06
C VAL A 560 20.31 -10.37 -18.25
N PRO A 561 20.95 -9.92 -19.35
CA PRO A 561 21.01 -8.51 -19.70
C PRO A 561 19.64 -7.98 -20.17
N GLY A 562 19.42 -6.67 -20.07
CA GLY A 562 18.23 -5.99 -20.57
C GLY A 562 16.95 -6.21 -19.77
N TYR A 563 17.01 -6.90 -18.62
CA TYR A 563 15.85 -7.22 -17.80
C TYR A 563 16.08 -6.97 -16.30
N PRO A 564 15.12 -6.34 -15.59
CA PRO A 564 13.99 -5.59 -16.17
C PRO A 564 14.52 -4.33 -16.86
N ASN A 565 13.67 -3.57 -17.55
CA ASN A 565 14.03 -2.31 -18.21
C ASN A 565 14.30 -1.15 -17.23
N THR A 566 14.07 -1.38 -15.96
CA THR A 566 14.32 -0.49 -14.83
C THR A 566 15.56 -0.96 -14.04
N LEU A 567 16.02 -0.16 -13.07
CA LEU A 567 17.18 -0.47 -12.23
C LEU A 567 18.46 -0.71 -13.07
N GLU A 568 19.21 -1.79 -12.83
CA GLU A 568 20.47 -2.09 -13.53
C GLU A 568 20.32 -2.50 -14.99
N ALA A 569 19.09 -2.67 -15.50
CA ALA A 569 18.86 -3.23 -16.84
C ALA A 569 19.56 -4.58 -17.07
N ARG A 570 19.70 -5.38 -16.01
CA ARG A 570 20.24 -6.74 -16.00
C ARG A 570 19.95 -7.42 -14.66
N CYS A 571 19.85 -8.74 -14.65
CA CYS A 571 19.56 -9.53 -13.46
C CYS A 571 20.23 -10.91 -13.50
N HIS A 572 20.03 -11.72 -12.45
CA HIS A 572 20.40 -13.13 -12.44
C HIS A 572 19.17 -14.01 -12.21
N TRP A 573 18.98 -15.02 -13.05
CA TRP A 573 18.03 -16.10 -12.77
C TRP A 573 18.73 -17.17 -11.96
N LEU A 574 18.32 -17.32 -10.70
CA LEU A 574 18.76 -18.39 -9.82
C LEU A 574 17.74 -19.52 -9.88
N GLN A 575 18.16 -20.71 -10.30
CA GLN A 575 17.27 -21.83 -10.56
C GLN A 575 17.75 -23.11 -9.90
N LYS A 576 16.82 -23.95 -9.44
CA LYS A 576 17.10 -25.34 -9.06
C LYS A 576 15.94 -26.22 -9.49
N SER A 577 16.22 -27.46 -9.84
CA SER A 577 15.19 -28.36 -10.39
C SER A 577 15.16 -29.70 -9.70
N LEU A 578 13.94 -30.25 -9.59
CA LEU A 578 13.65 -31.58 -9.09
C LEU A 578 12.64 -32.24 -10.03
N ARG A 579 12.74 -33.57 -10.20
CA ARG A 579 11.82 -34.34 -11.03
C ARG A 579 11.05 -35.34 -10.15
N GLY A 580 9.74 -35.42 -10.35
CA GLY A 580 8.88 -36.35 -9.63
C GLY A 580 7.40 -36.03 -9.86
N HIS A 581 6.52 -36.83 -9.26
CA HIS A 581 5.08 -36.55 -9.20
C HIS A 581 4.67 -35.87 -7.88
N ALA A 582 5.57 -35.86 -6.89
CA ALA A 582 5.45 -35.11 -5.64
C ALA A 582 6.84 -34.56 -5.28
N VAL A 583 6.94 -33.25 -5.14
CA VAL A 583 8.22 -32.55 -4.93
C VAL A 583 8.05 -31.49 -3.86
N GLU A 584 9.07 -31.34 -3.03
CA GLU A 584 9.17 -30.27 -2.04
C GLU A 584 10.47 -29.49 -2.26
N PHE A 585 10.37 -28.17 -2.43
CA PHE A 585 11.53 -27.28 -2.35
C PHE A 585 11.55 -26.56 -1.01
N VAL A 586 12.74 -26.48 -0.40
CA VAL A 586 12.96 -25.72 0.82
C VAL A 586 14.12 -24.76 0.60
N THR A 587 13.83 -23.46 0.63
CA THR A 587 14.81 -22.39 0.45
C THR A 587 14.77 -21.45 1.64
N ILE A 588 15.95 -21.12 2.17
CA ILE A 588 16.10 -20.13 3.24
C ILE A 588 16.73 -18.86 2.67
N LEU A 589 16.14 -17.72 3.01
CA LEU A 589 16.54 -16.41 2.56
C LEU A 589 16.96 -15.61 3.79
N VAL A 590 18.25 -15.29 3.90
CA VAL A 590 18.82 -14.57 5.06
C VAL A 590 19.28 -13.17 4.62
N PRO A 591 18.43 -12.15 4.76
CA PRO A 591 18.82 -10.76 4.50
C PRO A 591 19.64 -10.20 5.68
N GLN A 592 20.72 -9.48 5.38
CA GLN A 592 21.58 -8.83 6.37
C GLN A 592 22.00 -7.43 5.88
N LEU A 593 21.89 -6.43 6.74
CA LEU A 593 22.35 -5.07 6.44
C LEU A 593 23.89 -5.01 6.56
N ALA A 594 24.57 -4.87 5.44
CA ALA A 594 26.04 -4.83 5.36
C ALA A 594 26.59 -3.38 5.33
N ARG A 595 25.82 -2.42 5.85
CA ARG A 595 26.23 -1.02 6.00
C ARG A 595 25.85 -0.45 7.36
N HIS A 596 26.56 0.58 7.79
CA HIS A 596 26.26 1.35 8.99
C HIS A 596 26.43 2.84 8.70
N GLU A 597 25.40 3.63 8.99
CA GLU A 597 25.44 5.08 8.89
C GLU A 597 26.47 5.63 9.87
N VAL A 598 27.40 6.47 9.40
CA VAL A 598 28.40 7.12 10.25
C VAL A 598 28.28 8.63 10.26
N ALA A 599 27.68 9.21 9.23
CA ALA A 599 27.33 10.63 9.23
C ALA A 599 26.08 10.89 8.40
N ASP A 600 25.24 11.81 8.89
CA ASP A 600 24.09 12.36 8.17
C ASP A 600 24.36 13.84 7.87
N TRP A 601 24.48 14.17 6.58
CA TRP A 601 24.77 15.52 6.11
C TRP A 601 23.57 16.19 5.46
N THR A 602 22.36 15.70 5.71
CA THR A 602 21.15 16.10 4.98
C THR A 602 20.80 17.59 5.11
N SER A 603 21.14 18.26 6.22
CA SER A 603 20.84 19.69 6.44
C SER A 603 21.99 20.64 6.06
N GLY A 604 21.78 21.96 6.06
CA GLY A 604 22.88 22.95 6.10
C GLY A 604 23.75 23.07 4.84
N TRP A 605 23.22 22.67 3.69
CA TRP A 605 23.87 22.86 2.38
C TRP A 605 23.81 24.32 1.93
N ARG A 606 24.88 24.80 1.28
CA ARG A 606 24.93 26.17 0.73
C ARG A 606 24.77 26.14 -0.79
N LYS A 607 23.99 27.08 -1.33
CA LYS A 607 23.73 27.21 -2.77
C LYS A 607 24.76 28.12 -3.45
N ARG A 608 25.27 27.70 -4.62
CA ARG A 608 26.05 28.56 -5.54
C ARG A 608 25.48 28.49 -6.96
N ALA A 609 25.26 29.65 -7.57
CA ALA A 609 24.95 29.75 -9.00
C ALA A 609 26.23 29.97 -9.79
N ILE A 610 26.56 29.10 -10.75
CA ILE A 610 27.68 29.32 -11.67
C ILE A 610 27.12 29.87 -12.98
N LEU A 611 27.54 31.09 -13.34
CA LEU A 611 27.26 31.72 -14.62
C LEU A 611 28.30 31.21 -15.64
N ARG A 612 27.86 30.48 -16.67
CA ARG A 612 28.61 29.87 -17.80
C ARG A 612 30.14 30.02 -17.84
N GLY A 613 30.82 28.87 -17.94
CA GLY A 613 32.14 28.70 -18.54
C GLY A 613 32.54 27.22 -18.55
N GLU A 614 32.36 26.56 -19.71
CA GLU A 614 32.80 25.19 -20.08
C GLU A 614 32.19 24.00 -19.30
N CYS A 615 31.65 23.03 -20.03
CA CYS A 615 31.12 21.79 -19.49
C CYS A 615 31.98 20.62 -20.00
N ALA A 616 32.12 19.63 -19.11
CA ALA A 616 32.67 18.28 -19.28
C ALA A 616 34.20 18.15 -19.09
N ASP A 617 34.54 17.24 -18.18
CA ASP A 617 35.83 16.59 -17.92
C ASP A 617 36.80 17.20 -16.89
N SER A 618 36.78 18.52 -16.65
CA SER A 618 37.51 19.09 -15.51
C SER A 618 36.88 20.39 -15.05
N ILE A 619 36.08 20.33 -14.00
CA ILE A 619 35.69 21.52 -13.25
C ILE A 619 36.59 21.57 -12.03
N ALA A 620 37.39 22.62 -11.90
CA ALA A 620 38.05 22.95 -10.65
C ALA A 620 36.95 23.17 -9.60
N VAL A 621 36.73 22.17 -8.73
CA VAL A 621 35.94 22.40 -7.53
C VAL A 621 36.63 23.54 -6.78
N PRO A 622 35.88 24.58 -6.35
CA PRO A 622 36.49 25.74 -5.73
C PRO A 622 37.38 25.30 -4.56
N SER A 623 38.61 25.80 -4.53
CA SER A 623 39.48 25.63 -3.37
C SER A 623 38.80 26.18 -2.10
N ARG A 624 39.22 25.74 -0.92
CA ARG A 624 38.72 26.22 0.39
C ARG A 624 38.72 27.76 0.50
N GLU A 625 39.60 28.44 -0.22
CA GLU A 625 39.71 29.90 -0.28
C GLU A 625 38.69 30.53 -1.25
N GLU A 626 38.44 29.93 -2.41
CA GLU A 626 37.38 30.35 -3.35
C GLU A 626 35.96 30.00 -2.87
N ALA A 627 35.86 29.02 -1.97
CA ALA A 627 34.64 28.71 -1.24
C ALA A 627 34.24 29.82 -0.25
N ASN A 628 35.15 30.75 0.07
CA ASN A 628 34.87 31.89 0.96
C ASN A 628 34.84 33.25 0.24
N GLY A 629 35.19 33.32 -1.06
CA GLY A 629 35.43 34.58 -1.78
C GLY A 629 34.39 35.03 -2.82
N GLY A 630 33.37 34.21 -3.13
CA GLY A 630 32.25 34.60 -3.99
C GLY A 630 31.02 35.03 -3.17
N GLU A 631 30.13 35.87 -3.73
CA GLU A 631 28.83 36.15 -3.10
C GLU A 631 27.98 34.87 -3.03
N TRP A 632 28.07 34.18 -1.88
CA TRP A 632 27.10 33.16 -1.50
C TRP A 632 25.80 33.87 -1.14
N ARG A 633 24.69 33.43 -1.73
CA ARG A 633 23.37 33.77 -1.18
C ARG A 633 23.07 32.75 -0.10
N ASP A 634 22.88 33.21 1.14
CA ASP A 634 22.37 32.35 2.20
C ASP A 634 20.99 31.82 1.79
N GLY A 635 20.95 30.54 1.47
CA GLY A 635 19.72 29.76 1.35
C GLY A 635 19.95 28.51 2.17
N GLU A 636 19.36 28.46 3.36
CA GLU A 636 19.40 27.27 4.20
C GLU A 636 18.61 26.15 3.52
N LEU A 637 19.28 25.04 3.23
CA LEU A 637 18.62 23.77 3.01
C LEU A 637 18.27 23.18 4.38
N CYS A 638 17.06 23.48 4.83
CA CYS A 638 16.41 22.73 5.90
C CYS A 638 15.45 21.73 5.26
N ASP A 639 15.68 20.45 5.57
CA ASP A 639 14.98 19.24 5.14
C ASP A 639 15.03 18.94 3.63
N CYS A 640 15.68 17.82 3.29
CA CYS A 640 15.62 16.92 2.12
C CYS A 640 15.16 17.38 0.71
N TYR A 641 14.88 18.65 0.45
CA TYR A 641 14.10 19.10 -0.69
C TYR A 641 14.75 20.33 -1.34
N PHE A 642 15.49 20.06 -2.42
CA PHE A 642 16.08 21.09 -3.27
C PHE A 642 15.03 21.58 -4.27
N GLU A 643 14.17 22.51 -3.87
CA GLU A 643 13.37 23.24 -4.86
C GLU A 643 14.28 24.23 -5.59
N ALA A 644 14.31 24.14 -6.92
CA ALA A 644 14.77 25.25 -7.74
C ALA A 644 13.90 26.46 -7.35
N PRO A 645 14.48 27.57 -6.85
CA PRO A 645 13.67 28.75 -6.64
C PRO A 645 13.03 29.09 -7.98
N THR A 646 11.78 29.54 -7.90
CA THR A 646 11.03 30.29 -8.89
C THR A 646 11.88 30.76 -10.06
N ARG A 647 11.38 30.65 -11.30
CA ARG A 647 11.90 31.27 -12.53
C ARG A 647 12.43 32.72 -12.35
N GLU A 648 13.49 32.96 -11.59
CA GLU A 648 14.49 33.92 -11.95
C GLU A 648 14.98 33.34 -13.26
N LYS A 649 14.53 33.95 -14.35
CA LYS A 649 15.30 33.95 -15.58
C LYS A 649 16.68 34.49 -15.17
N SER A 650 17.55 33.62 -14.70
CA SER A 650 18.97 33.75 -14.98
C SER A 650 18.99 33.87 -16.50
N SER A 651 19.20 35.10 -16.98
CA SER A 651 19.33 35.44 -18.39
C SER A 651 20.51 34.71 -19.07
N SER A 652 21.21 33.85 -18.32
CA SER A 652 22.47 33.19 -18.65
C SER A 652 22.43 31.66 -18.68
N GLY A 653 21.35 31.00 -18.23
CA GLY A 653 21.22 29.53 -18.32
C GLY A 653 22.30 28.73 -17.57
N GLY A 654 22.69 29.15 -16.36
CA GLY A 654 23.78 28.53 -15.58
C GLY A 654 23.36 27.30 -14.74
N GLN A 655 24.22 26.30 -14.60
CA GLN A 655 23.99 25.12 -13.75
C GLN A 655 23.98 25.51 -12.25
N MET A 656 23.12 24.86 -11.44
CA MET A 656 23.02 25.09 -10.00
C MET A 656 23.77 24.01 -9.22
N TRP A 657 24.54 24.45 -8.23
CA TRP A 657 25.39 23.60 -7.42
C TRP A 657 25.11 23.83 -5.94
N PHE A 658 25.15 22.75 -5.18
CA PHE A 658 25.06 22.78 -3.73
C PHE A 658 26.26 22.09 -3.16
N CYS A 659 26.87 22.69 -2.15
CA CYS A 659 28.05 22.12 -1.53
C CYS A 659 28.00 22.26 -0.01
N ARG A 660 28.73 21.36 0.63
CA ARG A 660 28.91 21.35 2.07
C ARG A 660 30.28 20.76 2.40
N SER A 661 30.96 21.37 3.37
CA SER A 661 32.08 20.72 4.04
C SER A 661 31.52 19.82 5.13
N CYS A 662 31.98 18.58 5.12
CA CYS A 662 31.40 17.49 5.88
C CYS A 662 32.47 16.85 6.74
N GLU A 663 32.29 16.88 8.06
CA GLU A 663 33.19 16.20 8.99
C GLU A 663 33.07 14.68 8.82
N VAL A 664 34.22 14.01 8.73
CA VAL A 664 34.32 12.55 8.69
C VAL A 664 34.65 12.07 10.10
N PRO A 665 33.76 11.28 10.75
CA PRO A 665 33.97 10.87 12.13
C PRO A 665 35.28 10.11 12.33
N ALA A 666 36.03 10.41 13.39
CA ALA A 666 37.26 9.68 13.73
C ALA A 666 37.02 8.17 14.00
N SER A 667 35.81 7.80 14.43
CA SER A 667 35.34 6.40 14.59
C SER A 667 35.27 5.61 13.28
N ALA A 668 35.42 6.29 12.14
CA ALA A 668 35.54 5.70 10.83
C ALA A 668 36.99 5.25 10.48
N GLY A 669 38.00 5.79 11.17
CA GLY A 669 39.44 5.75 10.80
C GLY A 669 40.18 4.40 10.83
N GLY A 670 39.53 3.28 10.51
CA GLY A 670 40.21 2.01 10.21
C GLY A 670 40.68 1.97 8.75
N ALA A 671 41.90 1.50 8.50
CA ALA A 671 42.51 1.46 7.16
C ALA A 671 41.79 0.52 6.15
N ASP A 672 41.00 -0.44 6.64
CA ASP A 672 40.36 -1.51 5.86
C ASP A 672 38.82 -1.38 5.76
N ARG A 673 38.31 -0.15 5.69
CA ARG A 673 36.87 0.11 5.55
C ARG A 673 36.54 0.73 4.21
N ASP A 674 35.45 0.27 3.62
CA ASP A 674 34.86 0.85 2.42
C ASP A 674 33.74 1.82 2.82
N TYR A 675 33.69 2.96 2.15
CA TYR A 675 32.81 4.08 2.43
C TYR A 675 31.84 4.29 1.28
N LEU A 676 30.57 4.45 1.61
CA LEU A 676 29.51 4.62 0.65
C LEU A 676 28.82 5.96 0.91
N LEU A 677 28.71 6.77 -0.14
CA LEU A 677 27.93 7.98 -0.12
C LEU A 677 26.53 7.67 -0.65
N GLU A 678 25.53 7.74 0.21
CA GLU A 678 24.12 7.75 -0.16
C GLU A 678 23.74 9.15 -0.64
N LEU A 679 23.10 9.21 -1.79
CA LEU A 679 22.70 10.45 -2.45
C LEU A 679 21.18 10.52 -2.62
N PRO A 680 20.60 11.74 -2.77
CA PRO A 680 19.17 11.91 -3.04
C PRO A 680 18.74 11.31 -4.39
N ARG A 681 17.49 10.84 -4.46
CA ARG A 681 16.81 10.42 -5.69
C ARG A 681 16.54 11.63 -6.59
N THR A 682 17.09 11.64 -7.80
CA THR A 682 16.80 12.66 -8.84
C THR A 682 17.27 12.19 -10.22
N SER A 683 16.62 12.69 -11.27
CA SER A 683 17.13 12.53 -12.64
C SER A 683 18.37 13.40 -12.85
N GLY A 684 19.46 12.84 -13.40
CA GLY A 684 20.63 13.60 -13.86
C GLY A 684 21.52 14.17 -12.76
N LEU A 685 21.74 13.40 -11.70
CA LEU A 685 22.62 13.76 -10.59
C LEU A 685 24.09 13.72 -11.02
N TYR A 686 24.88 14.68 -10.54
CA TYR A 686 26.33 14.57 -10.54
C TYR A 686 26.85 14.98 -9.16
N ALA A 687 27.84 14.26 -8.65
CA ALA A 687 28.42 14.51 -7.34
C ALA A 687 29.95 14.55 -7.42
N TRP A 688 30.56 15.33 -6.54
CA TRP A 688 31.99 15.48 -6.38
C TRP A 688 32.36 15.38 -4.91
N VAL A 689 33.49 14.75 -4.64
CA VAL A 689 34.12 14.72 -3.31
C VAL A 689 35.54 15.25 -3.46
N ASP A 690 35.86 16.37 -2.78
CA ASP A 690 37.16 17.06 -2.81
C ASP A 690 37.72 17.31 -4.22
N GLY A 691 36.92 17.83 -5.15
CA GLY A 691 37.42 18.04 -6.52
C GLY A 691 37.07 16.96 -7.50
N ILE A 692 36.84 15.75 -7.02
CA ILE A 692 36.85 14.57 -7.87
C ILE A 692 35.41 14.15 -8.12
N ALA A 693 35.04 14.09 -9.40
CA ALA A 693 33.73 13.60 -9.83
C ALA A 693 33.59 12.14 -9.40
N VAL A 694 32.49 11.81 -8.71
CA VAL A 694 32.19 10.43 -8.35
C VAL A 694 31.25 9.84 -9.39
N PRO A 695 31.56 8.64 -9.93
CA PRO A 695 30.70 8.01 -10.93
C PRO A 695 29.41 7.57 -10.25
N ILE A 696 28.30 8.18 -10.67
CA ILE A 696 26.97 7.78 -10.21
C ILE A 696 26.48 6.71 -11.19
N PRO A 697 26.13 5.50 -10.72
CA PRO A 697 25.62 4.47 -11.61
C PRO A 697 24.38 4.98 -12.37
N GLU A 698 24.46 5.05 -13.69
CA GLU A 698 23.28 5.22 -14.53
C GLU A 698 22.48 3.92 -14.46
N MET A 699 21.50 3.87 -13.56
CA MET A 699 20.46 2.84 -13.61
C MET A 699 19.65 3.11 -14.89
N SER A 700 19.61 2.20 -15.86
CA SER A 700 18.91 2.24 -17.17
C SER A 700 19.03 3.51 -18.06
N PRO A 701 19.51 3.38 -19.32
CA PRO A 701 19.55 4.48 -20.28
C PRO A 701 18.20 4.79 -20.96
N TYR A 702 17.16 3.97 -20.77
CA TYR A 702 16.00 4.00 -21.66
C TYR A 702 14.88 4.95 -21.28
N HIS A 703 14.58 5.19 -19.99
CA HIS A 703 13.62 6.21 -19.57
C HIS A 703 14.20 6.89 -18.31
N GLY A 704 14.28 8.22 -18.27
CA GLY A 704 14.92 9.01 -17.20
C GLY A 704 14.26 8.96 -15.80
N GLU A 705 13.61 7.84 -15.45
CA GLU A 705 12.89 7.58 -14.19
C GLU A 705 13.62 6.60 -13.25
N SER A 706 14.57 5.81 -13.74
CA SER A 706 15.31 4.78 -12.97
C SER A 706 16.12 5.32 -11.79
N THR A 707 16.83 6.45 -11.95
CA THR A 707 17.54 7.16 -10.85
C THR A 707 16.58 7.83 -9.85
N ARG A 708 15.26 7.78 -10.12
CA ARG A 708 14.22 8.23 -9.18
C ARG A 708 13.69 7.09 -8.31
N LEU A 709 13.85 5.83 -8.72
CA LEU A 709 13.28 4.69 -7.98
C LEU A 709 14.01 4.46 -6.66
N MET A 710 15.35 4.41 -6.70
CA MET A 710 16.21 4.05 -5.58
C MET A 710 17.27 5.11 -5.33
N ALA A 711 17.62 5.35 -4.06
CA ALA A 711 18.71 6.25 -3.71
C ALA A 711 20.06 5.69 -4.22
N PRO A 712 20.87 6.48 -4.95
CA PRO A 712 22.18 6.02 -5.39
C PRO A 712 23.15 5.88 -4.21
N PHE A 713 23.88 4.76 -4.17
CA PHE A 713 25.02 4.53 -3.28
C PHE A 713 26.29 4.49 -4.11
N VAL A 714 27.25 5.35 -3.77
CA VAL A 714 28.51 5.49 -4.51
C VAL A 714 29.69 5.17 -3.61
N ASP A 715 30.58 4.29 -4.06
CA ASP A 715 31.84 4.04 -3.36
C ASP A 715 32.75 5.27 -3.43
N VAL A 716 33.02 5.85 -2.26
CA VAL A 716 33.88 7.04 -2.08
C VAL A 716 35.10 6.72 -1.21
N THR A 717 35.41 5.44 -1.03
CA THR A 717 36.46 4.94 -0.15
C THR A 717 37.80 5.62 -0.40
N ALA A 718 38.25 5.65 -1.65
CA ALA A 718 39.52 6.26 -2.02
C ALA A 718 39.58 7.77 -1.76
N LEU A 719 38.43 8.43 -1.66
CA LEU A 719 38.31 9.88 -1.49
C LEU A 719 38.17 10.29 -0.02
N VAL A 720 37.60 9.43 0.82
CA VAL A 720 37.29 9.72 2.23
C VAL A 720 38.34 9.15 3.20
N ARG A 721 38.97 8.03 2.85
CA ARG A 721 39.87 7.30 3.74
C ARG A 721 41.01 8.19 4.28
N GLY A 722 41.13 8.24 5.60
CA GLY A 722 42.20 8.98 6.30
C GLY A 722 42.00 10.48 6.40
N LYS A 723 40.86 11.02 5.94
CA LYS A 723 40.51 12.44 6.07
C LYS A 723 39.62 12.70 7.29
N SER A 724 39.77 13.86 7.91
CA SER A 724 38.90 14.35 8.99
C SER A 724 37.71 15.17 8.49
N GLU A 725 37.80 15.68 7.26
CA GLU A 725 36.80 16.51 6.61
C GLU A 725 36.89 16.28 5.10
N VAL A 726 35.73 16.27 4.42
CA VAL A 726 35.64 16.21 2.96
C VAL A 726 34.65 17.26 2.47
N HIS A 727 34.88 17.78 1.28
CA HIS A 727 33.98 18.69 0.60
C HIS A 727 33.11 17.93 -0.39
N VAL A 728 31.80 17.90 -0.15
CA VAL A 728 30.85 17.27 -1.06
C VAL A 728 30.14 18.36 -1.85
N ALA A 729 30.10 18.21 -3.18
CA ALA A 729 29.32 19.07 -4.06
C ALA A 729 28.38 18.21 -4.91
N ILE A 730 27.15 18.68 -5.08
CA ILE A 730 26.10 18.03 -5.84
C ILE A 730 25.55 19.03 -6.84
N MET A 731 25.56 18.65 -8.11
CA MET A 731 24.92 19.41 -9.19
C MET A 731 23.52 18.87 -9.41
N PHE A 732 22.53 19.76 -9.46
CA PHE A 732 21.17 19.42 -9.86
C PHE A 732 20.84 20.02 -11.22
N PRO A 733 20.16 19.27 -12.09
CA PRO A 733 19.63 19.85 -13.31
C PRO A 733 18.54 20.87 -12.95
N GLN A 734 18.47 21.97 -13.71
CA GLN A 734 17.55 23.10 -13.48
C GLN A 734 16.04 22.73 -13.43
N ARG A 735 15.66 21.48 -13.70
CA ARG A 735 14.27 21.00 -13.80
C ARG A 735 14.01 19.65 -13.12
N GLY A 736 14.90 19.19 -12.23
CA GLY A 736 14.74 17.92 -11.50
C GLY A 736 13.91 18.06 -10.22
N ARG A 737 13.10 17.03 -9.89
CA ARG A 737 12.57 16.83 -8.53
C ARG A 737 13.63 16.04 -7.74
N VAL A 738 13.96 16.50 -6.54
CA VAL A 738 14.97 15.89 -5.67
C VAL A 738 14.30 15.51 -4.36
N SER A 739 14.52 14.26 -3.94
CA SER A 739 14.11 13.81 -2.61
C SER A 739 15.13 12.85 -2.04
N GLY A 740 15.38 12.93 -0.73
CA GLY A 740 16.20 11.98 0.01
C GLY A 740 17.34 12.65 0.75
N SER A 741 18.18 11.82 1.36
CA SER A 741 19.26 12.24 2.24
C SER A 741 20.63 12.22 1.56
N VAL A 742 21.58 12.97 2.14
CA VAL A 742 23.01 12.82 1.82
C VAL A 742 23.68 12.23 3.05
N LYS A 743 24.08 10.97 2.99
CA LYS A 743 24.60 10.22 4.14
C LYS A 743 25.88 9.48 3.79
N LEU A 744 26.78 9.40 4.76
CA LEU A 744 27.98 8.59 4.67
C LEU A 744 27.80 7.31 5.47
N HIS A 745 28.04 6.19 4.81
CA HIS A 745 27.98 4.86 5.39
C HIS A 745 29.34 4.16 5.33
N ILE A 746 29.55 3.22 6.23
CA ILE A 746 30.66 2.26 6.17
C ILE A 746 30.09 0.89 5.80
N ALA A 747 30.62 0.31 4.73
CA ALA A 747 30.36 -1.07 4.36
C ALA A 747 31.04 -2.03 5.34
N ARG A 748 30.43 -3.17 5.59
CA ARG A 748 30.95 -4.21 6.48
C ARG A 748 30.87 -5.57 5.80
N ASN A 749 31.91 -6.39 5.99
CA ASN A 749 31.83 -7.79 5.62
C ASN A 749 30.92 -8.53 6.60
N VAL A 750 29.93 -9.22 6.05
CA VAL A 750 28.99 -10.03 6.82
C VAL A 750 29.31 -11.50 6.62
N ALA A 751 29.51 -12.20 7.73
CA ALA A 751 29.79 -13.63 7.72
C ALA A 751 28.62 -14.40 7.09
N PRO A 752 28.89 -15.48 6.32
CA PRO A 752 27.83 -16.34 5.82
C PRO A 752 27.11 -17.04 6.97
N PRO A 753 25.78 -17.18 6.89
CA PRO A 753 25.04 -17.99 7.84
C PRO A 753 25.42 -19.47 7.69
N SER A 754 25.28 -20.24 8.76
CA SER A 754 25.37 -21.70 8.70
C SER A 754 23.98 -22.31 8.83
N VAL A 755 23.73 -23.39 8.09
CA VAL A 755 22.43 -24.08 8.11
C VAL A 755 22.65 -25.56 8.34
N THR A 756 21.87 -26.14 9.26
CA THR A 756 21.85 -27.60 9.49
C THR A 756 20.42 -28.10 9.48
N ARG A 757 20.18 -29.26 8.85
CA ARG A 757 18.85 -29.89 8.77
C ARG A 757 18.87 -31.24 9.45
N GLN A 758 17.87 -31.49 10.30
CA GLN A 758 17.60 -32.78 10.93
C GLN A 758 16.11 -33.10 10.80
N GLY A 759 15.75 -33.87 9.76
CA GLY A 759 14.35 -34.14 9.41
C GLY A 759 13.60 -32.85 9.04
N ASP A 760 12.56 -32.52 9.82
CA ASP A 760 11.74 -31.31 9.68
C ASP A 760 12.27 -30.12 10.49
N ARG A 761 13.34 -30.31 11.26
CA ARG A 761 14.00 -29.21 11.98
C ARG A 761 15.13 -28.65 11.13
N ILE A 762 15.18 -27.33 10.99
CA ILE A 762 16.30 -26.60 10.39
C ILE A 762 16.82 -25.59 11.40
N ASP A 763 18.12 -25.62 11.68
CA ASP A 763 18.77 -24.62 12.50
C ASP A 763 19.62 -23.70 11.60
N VAL A 764 19.33 -22.39 11.65
CA VAL A 764 20.04 -21.35 10.89
C VAL A 764 20.80 -20.46 11.87
N THR A 765 22.12 -20.39 11.77
CA THR A 765 22.93 -19.52 12.62
C THR A 765 23.37 -18.28 11.86
N VAL A 766 23.00 -17.10 12.38
CA VAL A 766 23.35 -15.77 11.85
C VAL A 766 24.10 -15.00 12.95
N GLY A 767 25.40 -14.79 12.75
CA GLY A 767 26.26 -14.24 13.80
C GLY A 767 26.28 -15.14 15.03
N SER A 768 25.85 -14.62 16.18
CA SER A 768 25.76 -15.37 17.45
C SER A 768 24.38 -15.98 17.74
N HIS A 769 23.41 -15.81 16.84
CA HIS A 769 22.03 -16.24 17.05
C HIS A 769 21.73 -17.46 16.19
N THR A 770 21.10 -18.48 16.78
CA THR A 770 20.62 -19.66 16.06
C THR A 770 19.10 -19.69 16.10
N HIS A 771 18.49 -19.76 14.92
CA HIS A 771 17.05 -19.84 14.70
C HIS A 771 16.67 -21.28 14.41
N SER A 772 15.83 -21.88 15.26
CA SER A 772 15.33 -23.25 15.07
C SER A 772 13.95 -23.24 14.44
N ILE A 773 13.85 -23.80 13.24
CA ILE A 773 12.68 -23.78 12.38
C ILE A 773 12.10 -25.18 12.32
N ASP A 774 10.82 -25.32 12.65
CA ASP A 774 10.07 -26.58 12.48
C ASP A 774 9.19 -26.47 11.23
N LEU A 775 9.57 -27.15 10.15
CA LEU A 775 8.85 -27.13 8.88
C LEU A 775 7.38 -27.58 9.00
N ARG A 776 7.05 -28.40 10.01
CA ARG A 776 5.67 -28.84 10.24
C ARG A 776 4.75 -27.66 10.60
N LYS A 777 5.29 -26.65 11.30
CA LYS A 777 4.55 -25.41 11.62
C LYS A 777 4.26 -24.56 10.37
N ILE A 778 5.02 -24.75 9.30
CA ILE A 778 4.86 -24.05 8.02
C ILE A 778 3.90 -24.83 7.11
N ARG A 779 4.05 -26.16 7.01
CA ARG A 779 3.27 -27.05 6.11
C ARG A 779 1.76 -27.09 6.37
N THR A 780 1.30 -26.99 7.61
CA THR A 780 -0.11 -27.23 7.94
C THR A 780 -1.00 -26.11 7.42
N SER A 781 -2.06 -26.46 6.67
CA SER A 781 -3.14 -25.55 6.27
C SER A 781 -4.26 -25.59 7.30
N PRO A 782 -4.47 -24.53 8.11
CA PRO A 782 -5.72 -24.39 8.82
C PRO A 782 -6.75 -23.70 7.90
N LYS A 783 -7.63 -24.48 7.26
CA LYS A 783 -8.91 -23.91 6.81
C LYS A 783 -9.84 -23.76 8.01
N SER A 784 -10.04 -22.52 8.47
CA SER A 784 -11.36 -21.93 8.82
C SER A 784 -11.19 -20.55 9.47
N ASP A 785 -11.41 -19.46 8.74
CA ASP A 785 -12.56 -18.54 8.96
C ASP A 785 -12.42 -17.21 8.21
N ALA A 786 -13.46 -16.89 7.45
CA ALA A 786 -13.60 -15.77 6.53
C ALA A 786 -13.93 -14.43 7.23
N ALA A 787 -13.24 -14.08 8.32
CA ALA A 787 -13.57 -12.86 9.10
C ALA A 787 -12.38 -11.94 9.39
N PHE A 788 -11.20 -12.17 8.82
CA PHE A 788 -10.01 -11.35 9.10
C PHE A 788 -9.73 -10.33 7.99
N ALA A 789 -10.69 -9.44 7.81
CA ALA A 789 -10.42 -8.09 7.33
C ALA A 789 -11.29 -7.14 8.16
N THR A 790 -10.68 -6.09 8.70
CA THR A 790 -11.31 -4.95 9.40
C THR A 790 -11.80 -5.19 10.84
N ARG A 791 -10.98 -4.81 11.84
CA ARG A 791 -11.32 -3.90 12.95
C ARG A 791 -10.24 -3.90 14.05
N GLY A 792 -10.11 -2.74 14.71
CA GLY A 792 -9.19 -2.47 15.81
C GLY A 792 -9.30 -3.48 16.95
N ALA A 793 -8.23 -3.58 17.73
CA ALA A 793 -7.98 -4.63 18.73
C ALA A 793 -9.21 -5.00 19.59
N ASP A 794 -9.70 -6.22 19.40
CA ASP A 794 -10.64 -6.93 20.28
C ASP A 794 -9.89 -7.42 21.54
N PRO A 795 -10.42 -7.31 22.78
CA PRO A 795 -9.85 -7.96 23.97
C PRO A 795 -9.54 -9.46 23.82
N MET A 796 -10.14 -10.18 22.88
CA MET A 796 -9.70 -11.52 22.48
C MET A 796 -8.25 -11.58 21.97
N SER A 797 -7.78 -10.54 21.27
CA SER A 797 -6.41 -10.46 20.74
C SER A 797 -5.35 -10.33 21.84
N LEU A 798 -5.68 -9.66 22.95
CA LEU A 798 -4.82 -9.56 24.12
C LEU A 798 -4.76 -10.88 24.90
N ALA A 799 -5.89 -11.59 24.98
CA ALA A 799 -5.93 -12.93 25.56
C ALA A 799 -5.12 -13.92 24.71
N GLU A 800 -5.19 -13.83 23.38
CA GLU A 800 -4.38 -14.61 22.44
C GLU A 800 -2.90 -14.25 22.51
N GLU A 801 -2.56 -12.98 22.71
CA GLU A 801 -1.18 -12.52 22.90
C GLU A 801 -0.61 -12.99 24.26
N MET A 802 -1.40 -12.98 25.34
CA MET A 802 -0.99 -13.51 26.64
C MET A 802 -0.95 -15.05 26.65
N LEU A 803 -1.91 -15.71 25.99
CA LEU A 803 -1.87 -17.14 25.72
C LEU A 803 -0.61 -17.49 24.92
N ARG A 804 -0.24 -16.70 23.89
CA ARG A 804 1.02 -16.86 23.14
C ARG A 804 2.24 -16.76 24.03
N LYS A 805 2.34 -15.71 24.84
CA LYS A 805 3.50 -15.50 25.73
C LYS A 805 3.65 -16.57 26.80
N VAL A 806 2.55 -17.16 27.26
CA VAL A 806 2.55 -18.21 28.29
C VAL A 806 2.69 -19.62 27.69
N LEU A 807 2.16 -19.84 26.47
CA LEU A 807 2.25 -21.10 25.72
C LEU A 807 3.50 -21.18 24.82
N SER A 808 4.35 -20.14 24.77
CA SER A 808 5.52 -20.06 23.88
C SER A 808 6.57 -21.16 24.08
N PRO A 809 6.48 -22.01 25.12
CA PRO A 809 7.10 -23.32 25.07
C PRO A 809 6.06 -24.41 25.37
N LEU A 810 5.42 -24.96 24.35
CA LEU A 810 4.86 -26.30 24.40
C LEU A 810 5.55 -27.21 23.39
N ALA A 811 6.66 -27.75 23.86
CA ALA A 811 7.09 -29.09 23.50
C ALA A 811 7.68 -29.75 24.75
N GLU A 812 6.86 -29.96 25.79
CA GLU A 812 7.14 -31.01 26.78
C GLU A 812 5.88 -31.35 27.60
N THR A 813 5.65 -32.64 27.76
CA THR A 813 4.54 -33.29 28.46
C THR A 813 4.72 -33.21 29.98
N GLU A 814 4.59 -32.01 30.56
CA GLU A 814 4.56 -31.85 32.03
C GLU A 814 3.13 -31.65 32.57
N ALA A 815 2.87 -32.18 33.77
CA ALA A 815 1.60 -32.07 34.46
C ALA A 815 1.31 -30.62 34.89
N PRO A 816 0.04 -30.18 34.96
CA PRO A 816 -0.28 -28.79 35.33
C PRO A 816 0.14 -28.45 36.76
N HIS A 817 1.05 -27.49 36.91
CA HIS A 817 1.63 -27.03 38.18
C HIS A 817 0.86 -25.84 38.78
N TRP A 818 -0.19 -26.13 39.55
CA TRP A 818 -1.06 -25.11 40.17
C TRP A 818 -0.45 -24.33 41.34
N ASN A 819 0.68 -24.80 41.89
CA ASN A 819 1.37 -24.20 43.04
C ASN A 819 2.78 -23.68 42.69
N GLY A 820 3.06 -23.45 41.39
CA GLY A 820 4.37 -23.00 40.88
C GLY A 820 4.51 -21.48 40.79
N SER A 821 5.47 -20.99 39.99
CA SER A 821 5.60 -19.58 39.60
C SER A 821 4.34 -19.05 38.90
N ALA A 822 4.16 -17.72 38.79
CA ALA A 822 3.01 -17.15 38.08
C ALA A 822 2.91 -17.68 36.64
N GLU A 823 4.05 -17.83 35.95
CA GLU A 823 4.11 -18.46 34.64
C GLU A 823 3.65 -19.92 34.65
N GLN A 824 4.11 -20.73 35.61
CA GLN A 824 3.69 -22.13 35.75
C GLN A 824 2.19 -22.27 36.04
N ARG A 825 1.63 -21.39 36.87
CA ARG A 825 0.18 -21.36 37.17
C ARG A 825 -0.64 -20.87 35.97
N GLY A 826 -0.14 -19.88 35.23
CA GLY A 826 -0.73 -19.43 33.96
C GLY A 826 -0.77 -20.56 32.92
N ARG A 827 0.33 -21.31 32.78
CA ARG A 827 0.38 -22.51 31.93
C ARG A 827 -0.61 -23.59 32.39
N ALA A 828 -0.74 -23.82 33.70
CA ALA A 828 -1.72 -24.76 34.24
C ALA A 828 -3.17 -24.36 33.85
N CYS A 829 -3.50 -23.06 33.87
CA CYS A 829 -4.81 -22.56 33.42
C CYS A 829 -5.02 -22.74 31.92
N ALA A 830 -3.98 -22.50 31.10
CA ALA A 830 -4.05 -22.66 29.66
C ALA A 830 -4.18 -24.14 29.24
N LEU A 831 -3.41 -25.04 29.86
CA LEU A 831 -3.56 -26.50 29.69
C LEU A 831 -4.94 -26.98 30.13
N ALA A 832 -5.48 -26.40 31.21
CA ALA A 832 -6.80 -26.72 31.70
C ALA A 832 -7.91 -26.39 30.70
N MET A 833 -7.70 -25.49 29.71
CA MET A 833 -8.69 -25.22 28.65
C MET A 833 -9.00 -26.42 27.76
N HIS A 834 -8.12 -27.42 27.72
CA HIS A 834 -8.24 -28.63 26.91
C HIS A 834 -8.43 -29.90 27.75
N ALA A 835 -8.37 -29.79 29.08
CA ALA A 835 -8.61 -30.90 30.00
C ALA A 835 -10.12 -31.09 30.26
N PRO A 836 -10.58 -32.29 30.63
CA PRO A 836 -11.95 -32.49 31.11
C PRO A 836 -12.26 -31.56 32.28
N LEU A 837 -13.36 -30.81 32.18
CA LEU A 837 -13.75 -29.81 33.20
C LEU A 837 -13.79 -30.40 34.61
N SER A 838 -14.25 -31.65 34.77
CA SER A 838 -14.32 -32.36 36.06
C SER A 838 -13.01 -32.36 36.85
N ASP A 839 -11.87 -32.32 36.16
CA ASP A 839 -10.55 -32.53 36.75
C ASP A 839 -9.90 -31.19 37.15
N VAL A 840 -10.37 -30.09 36.57
CA VAL A 840 -9.74 -28.76 36.66
C VAL A 840 -10.68 -27.67 37.18
N GLU A 841 -12.00 -27.89 37.19
CA GLU A 841 -13.01 -26.87 37.52
C GLU A 841 -12.77 -26.22 38.89
N GLN A 842 -12.56 -27.01 39.94
CA GLN A 842 -12.30 -26.48 41.28
C GLN A 842 -11.01 -25.66 41.35
N LYS A 843 -9.98 -26.07 40.61
CA LYS A 843 -8.69 -25.38 40.58
C LYS A 843 -8.80 -24.06 39.82
N LEU A 844 -9.46 -24.06 38.67
CA LEU A 844 -9.75 -22.87 37.89
C LEU A 844 -10.58 -21.86 38.68
N ILE A 845 -11.61 -22.32 39.39
CA ILE A 845 -12.43 -21.47 40.28
C ILE A 845 -11.58 -20.85 41.38
N ALA A 846 -10.75 -21.64 42.07
CA ALA A 846 -9.88 -21.15 43.14
C ALA A 846 -8.85 -20.12 42.60
N THR A 847 -8.27 -20.39 41.43
CA THR A 847 -7.30 -19.51 40.78
C THR A 847 -7.93 -18.20 40.31
N ALA A 848 -9.13 -18.22 39.73
CA ALA A 848 -9.84 -17.01 39.30
C ALA A 848 -10.10 -16.04 40.46
N MET A 849 -10.44 -16.58 41.64
CA MET A 849 -10.74 -15.80 42.84
C MET A 849 -9.51 -15.27 43.59
N GLY A 850 -8.47 -16.11 43.73
CA GLY A 850 -7.46 -15.91 44.77
C GLY A 850 -6.01 -15.86 44.32
N ASP A 851 -5.70 -15.96 43.03
CA ASP A 851 -4.31 -15.90 42.59
C ASP A 851 -3.71 -14.50 42.76
N ALA A 852 -2.48 -14.42 43.26
CA ALA A 852 -1.78 -13.14 43.48
C ALA A 852 -1.43 -12.43 42.16
N ASP A 853 -1.33 -13.16 41.05
CA ASP A 853 -1.05 -12.62 39.71
C ASP A 853 -2.34 -12.45 38.90
N TRP A 854 -2.61 -11.23 38.46
CA TRP A 854 -3.82 -10.90 37.73
C TRP A 854 -3.90 -11.56 36.34
N GLY A 855 -2.77 -11.82 35.68
CA GLY A 855 -2.72 -12.52 34.39
C GLY A 855 -3.10 -13.99 34.56
N VAL A 856 -2.71 -14.59 35.69
CA VAL A 856 -3.12 -15.96 36.05
C VAL A 856 -4.63 -16.02 36.35
N ARG A 857 -5.17 -15.05 37.11
CA ARG A 857 -6.63 -14.91 37.33
C ARG A 857 -7.40 -14.80 36.01
N LEU A 858 -6.91 -13.96 35.09
CA LEU A 858 -7.48 -13.74 33.76
C LEU A 858 -7.58 -15.05 32.94
N LEU A 859 -6.48 -15.81 32.88
CA LEU A 859 -6.44 -17.09 32.16
C LEU A 859 -7.41 -18.12 32.78
N ALA A 860 -7.54 -18.13 34.11
CA ALA A 860 -8.50 -19.00 34.79
C ALA A 860 -9.95 -18.65 34.44
N ILE A 861 -10.30 -17.36 34.42
CA ILE A 861 -11.64 -16.86 34.01
C ILE A 861 -11.96 -17.28 32.57
N PHE A 862 -11.00 -17.14 31.65
CA PHE A 862 -11.21 -17.55 30.26
C PHE A 862 -11.39 -19.05 30.11
N ALA A 863 -10.63 -19.86 30.86
CA ALA A 863 -10.78 -21.31 30.85
C ALA A 863 -12.17 -21.72 31.37
N LEU A 864 -12.68 -21.09 32.43
CA LEU A 864 -14.02 -21.31 32.94
C LEU A 864 -15.11 -20.95 31.92
N GLY A 865 -14.96 -19.83 31.22
CA GLY A 865 -15.86 -19.41 30.16
C GLY A 865 -15.85 -20.35 28.95
N ARG A 866 -14.67 -20.83 28.53
CA ARG A 866 -14.54 -21.82 27.43
C ARG A 866 -15.21 -23.14 27.76
N HIS A 867 -15.05 -23.60 29.00
CA HIS A 867 -15.70 -24.81 29.50
C HIS A 867 -17.20 -24.63 29.78
N LYS A 868 -17.71 -23.39 29.68
CA LYS A 868 -19.09 -23.04 30.03
C LYS A 868 -19.46 -23.52 31.45
N SER A 869 -18.54 -23.35 32.41
CA SER A 869 -18.74 -23.80 33.79
C SER A 869 -19.85 -22.99 34.48
N GLN A 870 -21.02 -23.62 34.61
CA GLN A 870 -22.17 -23.04 35.32
C GLN A 870 -21.83 -22.75 36.80
N ARG A 871 -20.94 -23.55 37.40
CA ARG A 871 -20.49 -23.34 38.79
C ARG A 871 -19.62 -22.11 38.97
N ALA A 872 -19.05 -21.57 37.89
CA ALA A 872 -18.25 -20.34 37.93
C ALA A 872 -19.11 -19.06 37.90
N VAL A 873 -20.40 -19.14 37.54
CA VAL A 873 -21.26 -17.96 37.40
C VAL A 873 -21.28 -17.08 38.65
N PRO A 874 -21.45 -17.59 39.89
CA PRO A 874 -21.45 -16.75 41.09
C PRO A 874 -20.13 -15.99 41.30
N ILE A 875 -19.01 -16.64 40.99
CA ILE A 875 -17.64 -16.10 41.11
C ILE A 875 -17.38 -15.02 40.05
N LEU A 876 -17.80 -15.26 38.81
CA LEU A 876 -17.68 -14.27 37.75
C LEU A 876 -18.54 -13.03 38.05
N CYS A 877 -19.75 -13.22 38.58
CA CYS A 877 -20.59 -12.14 39.09
C CYS A 877 -19.94 -11.40 40.27
N GLU A 878 -19.22 -12.09 41.16
CA GLU A 878 -18.46 -11.47 42.25
C GLU A 878 -17.33 -10.58 41.72
N ILE A 879 -16.58 -11.05 40.70
CA ILE A 879 -15.53 -10.26 40.03
C ILE A 879 -16.10 -8.98 39.40
N LEU A 880 -17.32 -9.02 38.84
CA LEU A 880 -17.98 -7.81 38.32
C LEU A 880 -18.31 -6.78 39.41
N ARG A 881 -18.61 -7.22 40.64
CA ARG A 881 -18.99 -6.36 41.77
C ARG A 881 -17.82 -5.67 42.48
N GLU A 882 -16.57 -6.06 42.21
CA GLU A 882 -15.42 -5.42 42.86
C GLU A 882 -15.33 -3.90 42.49
N GLU A 883 -15.32 -3.01 43.49
CA GLU A 883 -15.46 -1.53 43.36
C GLU A 883 -14.45 -0.81 42.43
N SER A 884 -14.89 0.24 41.72
CA SER A 884 -14.07 1.10 40.86
C SER A 884 -13.32 2.19 41.64
N VAL A 885 -12.08 2.50 41.22
CA VAL A 885 -11.36 3.71 41.70
C VAL A 885 -11.35 4.74 40.57
N GLN A 886 -11.94 5.91 40.84
CA GLN A 886 -12.01 7.02 39.89
C GLN A 886 -10.67 7.75 39.72
N LYS A 887 -10.44 8.20 38.47
CA LYS A 887 -9.32 9.00 37.92
C LYS A 887 -7.97 8.28 37.81
N ILE A 888 -7.67 7.78 36.60
CA ILE A 888 -6.34 7.36 36.18
C ILE A 888 -6.02 8.02 34.83
N LYS A 889 -4.76 8.43 34.64
CA LYS A 889 -4.25 9.03 33.40
C LYS A 889 -4.22 7.96 32.29
N ALA A 890 -4.34 8.40 31.03
CA ALA A 890 -4.53 7.55 29.85
C ALA A 890 -3.46 6.48 29.57
N ASP A 891 -2.32 6.49 30.28
CA ASP A 891 -1.18 5.63 29.96
C ASP A 891 -1.07 4.35 30.82
N ASP A 892 -1.90 4.17 31.84
CA ASP A 892 -1.93 2.94 32.66
C ASP A 892 -3.34 2.34 32.67
N TYR A 893 -3.56 1.28 31.90
CA TYR A 893 -4.79 0.48 31.93
C TYR A 893 -4.68 -0.58 33.04
N PRO A 894 -5.22 -0.34 34.27
CA PRO A 894 -4.91 -1.22 35.39
C PRO A 894 -5.52 -2.62 35.22
N PRO A 895 -4.84 -3.66 35.73
CA PRO A 895 -5.25 -5.06 35.66
C PRO A 895 -6.71 -5.38 36.00
N LYS A 896 -7.33 -4.59 36.89
CA LYS A 896 -8.70 -4.83 37.38
C LYS A 896 -9.77 -4.65 36.30
N TYR A 897 -9.60 -3.70 35.36
CA TYR A 897 -10.56 -3.52 34.27
C TYR A 897 -10.56 -4.72 33.31
N ARG A 898 -9.38 -5.32 33.08
CA ARG A 898 -9.24 -6.53 32.25
C ARG A 898 -9.96 -7.74 32.84
N LEU A 899 -9.97 -7.87 34.18
CA LEU A 899 -10.69 -8.96 34.85
C LEU A 899 -12.21 -8.82 34.71
N LYS A 900 -12.76 -7.61 34.77
CA LYS A 900 -14.20 -7.36 34.54
C LYS A 900 -14.60 -7.70 33.10
N GLU A 901 -13.83 -7.25 32.11
CA GLU A 901 -14.08 -7.56 30.70
C GLU A 901 -14.04 -9.07 30.44
N ALA A 902 -13.03 -9.76 30.98
CA ALA A 902 -12.95 -11.22 30.87
C ALA A 902 -14.11 -11.94 31.56
N ALA A 903 -14.55 -11.45 32.72
CA ALA A 903 -15.71 -12.01 33.41
C ALA A 903 -17.00 -11.83 32.59
N LEU A 904 -17.22 -10.66 31.98
CA LEU A 904 -18.36 -10.43 31.08
C LEU A 904 -18.34 -11.40 29.88
N VAL A 905 -17.20 -11.55 29.22
CA VAL A 905 -17.04 -12.48 28.08
C VAL A 905 -17.27 -13.93 28.52
N ALA A 906 -16.72 -14.34 29.68
CA ALA A 906 -16.91 -15.67 30.22
C ALA A 906 -18.38 -15.94 30.55
N LEU A 907 -19.08 -15.00 31.18
CA LEU A 907 -20.51 -15.08 31.45
C LEU A 907 -21.35 -15.19 30.17
N GLY A 908 -21.03 -14.39 29.14
CA GLY A 908 -21.67 -14.48 27.83
C GLY A 908 -21.48 -15.85 27.16
N ARG A 909 -20.30 -16.45 27.29
CA ARG A 909 -20.02 -17.81 26.77
C ARG A 909 -20.74 -18.91 27.55
N ILE A 910 -20.84 -18.76 28.87
CA ILE A 910 -21.59 -19.69 29.74
C ILE A 910 -23.07 -19.63 29.39
N GLY A 911 -23.59 -18.45 29.06
CA GLY A 911 -24.97 -18.26 28.61
C GLY A 911 -26.00 -18.37 29.73
N ASP A 912 -25.59 -18.18 30.99
CA ASP A 912 -26.50 -18.27 32.15
C ASP A 912 -27.20 -16.94 32.38
N ALA A 913 -28.51 -16.90 32.13
CA ALA A 913 -29.35 -15.73 32.32
C ALA A 913 -29.40 -15.26 33.79
N SER A 914 -29.04 -16.09 34.78
CA SER A 914 -28.96 -15.66 36.18
C SER A 914 -27.92 -14.56 36.44
N ALA A 915 -26.97 -14.35 35.52
CA ALA A 915 -25.99 -13.26 35.59
C ALA A 915 -26.46 -11.92 35.01
N VAL A 916 -27.63 -11.90 34.35
CA VAL A 916 -28.18 -10.69 33.69
C VAL A 916 -28.31 -9.49 34.65
N PRO A 917 -28.78 -9.64 35.91
CA PRO A 917 -28.84 -8.51 36.85
C PRO A 917 -27.47 -7.87 37.11
N GLU A 918 -26.43 -8.69 37.29
CA GLU A 918 -25.07 -8.23 37.53
C GLU A 918 -24.45 -7.62 36.28
N ILE A 919 -24.67 -8.19 35.09
CA ILE A 919 -24.19 -7.61 33.84
C ILE A 919 -24.86 -6.24 33.59
N CYS A 920 -26.15 -6.11 33.92
CA CYS A 920 -26.86 -4.82 33.87
C CYS A 920 -26.22 -3.76 34.78
N SER A 921 -25.65 -4.15 35.93
CA SER A 921 -24.99 -3.21 36.84
C SER A 921 -23.70 -2.62 36.26
N VAL A 922 -23.01 -3.35 35.37
CA VAL A 922 -21.77 -2.91 34.72
C VAL A 922 -22.01 -1.83 33.66
N LEU A 923 -23.26 -1.63 33.23
CA LEU A 923 -23.61 -0.51 32.37
C LEU A 923 -23.56 0.84 33.10
N ALA A 924 -23.42 0.89 34.43
CA ALA A 924 -23.46 2.14 35.19
C ALA A 924 -22.37 3.16 34.74
N PRO A 925 -22.63 4.49 34.84
CA PRO A 925 -21.69 5.51 34.38
C PRO A 925 -20.30 5.45 35.04
N GLU A 926 -20.23 4.87 36.24
CA GLU A 926 -19.03 4.76 37.05
C GLU A 926 -18.08 3.64 36.59
N ASP A 927 -18.52 2.74 35.71
CA ASP A 927 -17.69 1.70 35.09
C ASP A 927 -17.05 2.19 33.79
N PHE A 928 -15.90 1.60 33.43
CA PHE A 928 -15.11 1.98 32.27
C PHE A 928 -15.83 1.63 30.94
N TYR A 929 -15.69 2.49 29.92
CA TYR A 929 -16.46 2.39 28.67
C TYR A 929 -16.30 1.03 27.95
N GLY A 930 -15.11 0.43 27.98
CA GLY A 930 -14.87 -0.91 27.43
C GLY A 930 -15.74 -2.00 28.06
N ALA A 931 -15.88 -1.98 29.39
CA ALA A 931 -16.75 -2.91 30.12
C ALA A 931 -18.24 -2.64 29.83
N ARG A 932 -18.65 -1.37 29.69
CA ARG A 932 -20.04 -1.01 29.37
C ARG A 932 -20.46 -1.52 27.99
N ARG A 933 -19.62 -1.33 26.97
CA ARG A 933 -19.87 -1.84 25.62
C ARG A 933 -20.04 -3.36 25.63
N ILE A 934 -19.11 -4.09 26.25
CA ILE A 934 -19.15 -5.55 26.33
C ILE A 934 -20.40 -6.00 27.09
N ALA A 935 -20.73 -5.36 28.21
CA ALA A 935 -21.95 -5.68 28.97
C ALA A 935 -23.21 -5.51 28.10
N ALA A 936 -23.31 -4.43 27.31
CA ALA A 936 -24.42 -4.22 26.40
C ALA A 936 -24.52 -5.34 25.36
N ASP A 937 -23.42 -5.66 24.66
CA ASP A 937 -23.38 -6.74 23.66
C ASP A 937 -23.76 -8.10 24.27
N ILE A 938 -23.24 -8.45 25.46
CA ILE A 938 -23.54 -9.72 26.13
C ILE A 938 -25.01 -9.79 26.56
N LEU A 939 -25.62 -8.70 27.02
CA LEU A 939 -27.06 -8.70 27.37
C LEU A 939 -27.95 -9.00 26.16
N GLY A 940 -27.58 -8.52 24.96
CA GLY A 940 -28.26 -8.89 23.72
C GLY A 940 -28.10 -10.37 23.39
N LEU A 941 -26.89 -10.93 23.56
CA LEU A 941 -26.61 -12.34 23.31
C LEU A 941 -27.29 -13.29 24.30
N LEU A 942 -27.42 -12.91 25.57
CA LEU A 942 -28.14 -13.69 26.57
C LEU A 942 -29.64 -13.76 26.31
N GLY A 943 -30.18 -12.81 25.53
CA GLY A 943 -31.56 -12.89 25.06
C GLY A 943 -32.62 -12.66 26.16
N ASP A 944 -32.23 -12.21 27.36
CA ASP A 944 -33.16 -12.01 28.48
C ASP A 944 -33.84 -10.63 28.38
N PRO A 945 -35.17 -10.56 28.19
CA PRO A 945 -35.91 -9.31 28.13
C PRO A 945 -35.79 -8.43 29.39
N PHE A 946 -35.35 -8.99 30.53
CA PHE A 946 -35.04 -8.23 31.75
C PHE A 946 -34.01 -7.12 31.51
N ALA A 947 -33.12 -7.28 30.52
CA ALA A 947 -32.11 -6.27 30.18
C ALA A 947 -32.66 -5.04 29.44
N LEU A 948 -33.85 -5.15 28.81
CA LEU A 948 -34.41 -4.12 27.93
C LEU A 948 -34.55 -2.74 28.59
N PRO A 949 -35.09 -2.59 29.82
CA PRO A 949 -35.21 -1.28 30.46
C PRO A 949 -33.86 -0.64 30.76
N THR A 950 -32.83 -1.45 31.05
CA THR A 950 -31.48 -0.98 31.29
C THR A 950 -30.84 -0.52 29.98
N LEU A 951 -30.83 -1.37 28.95
CA LEU A 951 -30.26 -1.08 27.63
C LEU A 951 -30.87 0.19 27.00
N LYS A 952 -32.19 0.41 27.16
CA LYS A 952 -32.88 1.62 26.66
C LYS A 952 -32.32 2.93 27.24
N LYS A 953 -31.72 2.91 28.43
CA LYS A 953 -31.10 4.10 29.02
C LYS A 953 -29.76 4.46 28.35
N TRP A 954 -29.11 3.49 27.72
CA TRP A 954 -27.74 3.61 27.18
C TRP A 954 -27.69 3.81 25.66
N VAL A 955 -28.82 3.82 24.97
CA VAL A 955 -28.88 4.06 23.51
C VAL A 955 -28.43 5.45 23.06
N ASN A 956 -28.27 6.38 24.00
CA ASN A 956 -27.78 7.74 23.81
C ASN A 956 -26.56 8.02 24.70
N ASP A 957 -25.77 6.99 25.04
CA ASP A 957 -24.56 7.19 25.84
C ASP A 957 -23.57 8.12 25.14
N SER A 958 -22.78 8.87 25.93
CA SER A 958 -21.72 9.71 25.38
C SER A 958 -20.61 8.91 24.69
N ASP A 959 -20.42 7.65 25.07
CA ASP A 959 -19.59 6.71 24.35
C ASP A 959 -20.38 6.06 23.21
N TRP A 960 -19.97 6.39 21.97
CA TRP A 960 -20.63 5.92 20.75
C TRP A 960 -20.71 4.38 20.67
N GLU A 961 -19.67 3.66 21.09
CA GLU A 961 -19.65 2.21 20.99
C GLU A 961 -20.67 1.55 21.92
N THR A 962 -20.78 2.05 23.15
CA THR A 962 -21.80 1.63 24.13
C THR A 962 -23.22 1.92 23.60
N ALA A 963 -23.44 3.10 23.01
CA ALA A 963 -24.73 3.47 22.43
C ALA A 963 -25.14 2.55 21.26
N CYS A 964 -24.20 2.22 20.37
CA CYS A 964 -24.44 1.29 19.28
C CYS A 964 -24.68 -0.15 19.78
N ALA A 965 -23.90 -0.62 20.75
CA ALA A 965 -24.07 -1.94 21.36
C ALA A 965 -25.45 -2.08 22.03
N ALA A 966 -25.89 -1.04 22.75
CA ALA A 966 -27.22 -0.99 23.34
C ALA A 966 -28.33 -1.04 22.28
N ARG A 967 -28.20 -0.30 21.17
CA ARG A 967 -29.17 -0.31 20.06
C ARG A 967 -29.30 -1.71 19.45
N ARG A 968 -28.17 -2.31 19.03
CA ARG A 968 -28.15 -3.67 18.46
C ARG A 968 -28.76 -4.70 19.40
N SER A 969 -28.43 -4.60 20.69
CA SER A 969 -28.92 -5.54 21.70
C SER A 969 -30.42 -5.40 21.95
N ILE A 970 -30.97 -4.19 21.87
CA ILE A 970 -32.44 -3.98 21.90
C ILE A 970 -33.10 -4.60 20.67
N ASP A 971 -32.50 -4.45 19.48
CA ASP A 971 -33.03 -5.05 18.25
C ASP A 971 -33.06 -6.59 18.35
N LEU A 972 -32.05 -7.21 18.98
CA LEU A 972 -32.02 -8.65 19.26
C LEU A 972 -33.10 -9.10 20.27
N LEU A 973 -33.43 -8.24 21.24
CA LEU A 973 -34.37 -8.56 22.33
C LEU A 973 -35.83 -8.19 22.01
N THR A 974 -36.10 -7.52 20.89
CA THR A 974 -37.45 -7.10 20.48
C THR A 974 -37.90 -7.95 19.29
N PRO A 975 -38.96 -8.77 19.39
CA PRO A 975 -39.51 -9.47 18.23
C PRO A 975 -39.91 -8.45 17.16
N GLN A 976 -39.46 -8.64 15.92
CA GLN A 976 -39.94 -7.87 14.77
C GLN A 976 -41.46 -8.05 14.67
N ALA A 977 -42.21 -7.00 14.97
CA ALA A 977 -43.63 -6.95 14.66
C ALA A 977 -43.80 -7.12 13.15
N GLU A 978 -44.69 -8.02 12.76
CA GLU A 978 -45.09 -8.28 11.37
C GLU A 978 -45.30 -6.96 10.61
N MET A 979 -44.67 -6.89 9.44
CA MET A 979 -44.86 -5.84 8.44
C MET A 979 -46.36 -5.58 8.21
N PRO A 980 -46.86 -4.34 8.29
CA PRO A 980 -48.19 -4.03 7.77
C PRO A 980 -48.20 -4.22 6.26
N GLU A 981 -49.19 -4.97 5.77
CA GLU A 981 -49.49 -5.13 4.34
C GLU A 981 -49.60 -3.78 3.60
N GLU A 982 -49.22 -3.84 2.33
CA GLU A 982 -49.28 -2.80 1.31
C GLU A 982 -50.53 -1.89 1.41
N VAL A 983 -50.31 -0.57 1.41
CA VAL A 983 -51.37 0.40 1.09
C VAL A 983 -51.26 0.73 -0.40
N PRO A 984 -52.27 0.41 -1.23
CA PRO A 984 -52.28 0.84 -2.62
C PRO A 984 -52.59 2.34 -2.72
N VAL A 985 -51.97 2.95 -3.71
CA VAL A 985 -52.18 4.34 -4.14
C VAL A 985 -53.66 4.61 -4.49
N GLY A 986 -54.22 5.67 -3.91
CA GLY A 986 -55.35 6.41 -4.49
C GLY A 986 -56.40 6.90 -3.50
N ALA A 987 -56.43 8.21 -3.24
CA ALA A 987 -57.60 9.08 -3.43
C ALA A 987 -57.40 10.45 -2.77
N SER A 988 -57.90 11.44 -3.49
CA SER A 988 -57.93 12.90 -3.29
C SER A 988 -58.50 13.44 -1.97
N ALA A 989 -58.23 14.74 -1.78
CA ALA A 989 -58.97 15.77 -1.04
C ALA A 989 -58.87 15.68 0.50
N SER A 990 -58.56 16.75 1.23
CA SER A 990 -58.85 18.17 1.07
C SER A 990 -57.84 19.02 1.85
#